data_AF-A0A5K7ZL11-F1
#
_entry.id   AF-A0A5K7ZL11-F1
#
_cell.length_a   1.000
_cell.length_b   1.000
_cell.length_c   1.000
_cell.angle_alpha   90.00
_cell.angle_beta   90.00
_cell.angle_gamma   90.00
#
_symmetry.space_group_name_H-M   'P 1'
#
loop_
_entity.id
_entity.type
_entity.pdbx_description
1 polymer ?
#
loop_
_entity_poly.entity_id
_entity_poly.type
_entity_poly.pdbx_seq_one_letter_code
_entity_poly.pdbx_strand_id
1 'polypeptide(L)'
;MRKSEESLKKLKKFVNLNRKKVLDEESMKRFEQIQSTVTEILCSTILPLPYGPLNEQRLLRIEEKLYQILPPDRIESKKETIDSKHWFLLLSAIWLQDIGMCPLLFGNIDKIREVEKNDLWVKEVRKYHPKRSADFVENNAEYLGNLRENEIEDLKKMCNLHRRKAYLELYSEESKSSDPTINLPMLIAYLRLADSLHIPDHVNDKDFEIHKLIGVDETVKFHWFKTLYISDVIINPDKHTIDIIIKKRKDIDVRRFVKIVKQELQDELESIRQILYEGDLTFYMKINCISEEAPLTNKEARWLNELLANIQLFDPSLTPSASSVIDIVIKQIEIMIDLKDPENSFQHLYDYSRSVLIDIIKERPCYVMLGKILNMLDYILCQSGSNTQKLKILQQVMQKLQSYRKESFNHIQSYSFDRIFQANSFLIYGFSSTVVNCLEHLQTKIPRNRRIYVCEARPKTKYRFNNRLSYSDCIKYIEELEKAEERVRQNSTDATNYTSGFNIIKVPDSGVANLFSYKKVEMVLLGANGISLTGDVAHSLGHLSIAVMAGNYRIPVYVLANSIKIGNFEKKPDLKRNNTWDTTDLYYAPIVSQYEDYNPREDIVPAEKIEAIITEKGSIEPSNAYLFENKNWLDQLMAN
;
A
#
# COMPACT_ATOMS: atom_id res chain seq x y z
N MET A 1 17.48 9.97 27.50
CA MET A 1 17.35 11.31 28.12
C MET A 1 18.62 12.16 27.95
N ARG A 2 19.77 11.85 28.58
CA ARG A 2 20.99 12.69 28.37
C ARG A 2 21.49 12.80 26.92
N LYS A 3 21.49 11.70 26.15
CA LYS A 3 21.84 11.70 24.71
C LYS A 3 20.81 12.43 23.82
N SER A 4 19.54 12.46 24.22
CA SER A 4 18.48 13.14 23.45
C SER A 4 18.49 14.65 23.66
N GLU A 5 18.75 15.11 24.88
CA GLU A 5 18.90 16.55 25.20
C GLU A 5 20.12 17.17 24.49
N GLU A 6 21.25 16.47 24.45
CA GLU A 6 22.45 16.95 23.76
C GLU A 6 22.25 17.01 22.23
N SER A 7 21.51 16.04 21.67
CA SER A 7 21.14 16.02 20.26
C SER A 7 20.22 17.19 19.90
N LEU A 8 19.20 17.47 20.70
CA LEU A 8 18.29 18.60 20.49
C LEU A 8 19.02 19.95 20.60
N LYS A 9 19.97 20.09 21.54
CA LYS A 9 20.79 21.30 21.66
C LYS A 9 21.65 21.55 20.42
N LYS A 10 22.23 20.48 19.85
CA LYS A 10 22.99 20.56 18.59
C LYS A 10 22.09 20.96 17.41
N LEU A 11 20.90 20.38 17.32
CA LEU A 11 19.90 20.72 16.30
C LEU A 11 19.49 22.20 16.38
N LYS A 12 19.11 22.70 17.56
CA LYS A 12 18.74 24.11 17.76
C LYS A 12 19.88 25.06 17.36
N LYS A 13 21.13 24.72 17.72
CA LYS A 13 22.31 25.51 17.34
C LYS A 13 22.51 25.53 15.81
N PHE A 14 22.38 24.38 15.15
CA PHE A 14 22.52 24.25 13.69
C PHE A 14 21.46 25.08 12.97
N VAL A 15 20.21 24.95 13.36
CA VAL A 15 19.08 25.66 12.75
C VAL A 15 19.21 27.18 12.96
N ASN A 16 19.51 27.63 14.17
CA ASN A 16 19.69 29.07 14.45
C ASN A 16 20.85 29.71 13.68
N LEU A 17 21.93 28.96 13.44
CA LEU A 17 23.04 29.45 12.62
C LEU A 17 22.60 29.66 11.17
N ASN A 18 21.86 28.71 10.60
CA ASN A 18 21.41 28.81 9.21
C ASN A 18 20.31 29.86 9.01
N ARG A 19 19.38 30.04 9.97
CA ARG A 19 18.38 31.13 9.91
C ARG A 19 19.03 32.50 9.71
N LYS A 20 20.09 32.78 10.46
CA LYS A 20 20.86 34.04 10.37
C LYS A 20 21.59 34.23 9.03
N LYS A 21 21.81 33.16 8.27
CA LYS A 21 22.41 33.24 6.93
C LYS A 21 21.37 33.57 5.87
N VAL A 22 20.12 33.16 6.09
CA VAL A 22 19.09 33.18 5.05
C VAL A 22 18.01 34.24 5.23
N LEU A 23 17.79 34.72 6.46
CA LEU A 23 16.84 35.78 6.77
C LEU A 23 17.56 37.09 7.07
N ASP A 24 17.04 38.18 6.51
CA ASP A 24 17.35 39.54 6.97
C ASP A 24 16.78 39.81 8.38
N GLU A 25 17.18 40.92 8.99
CA GLU A 25 16.81 41.25 10.38
C GLU A 25 15.28 41.40 10.57
N GLU A 26 14.58 41.97 9.59
CA GLU A 26 13.13 42.15 9.64
C GLU A 26 12.43 40.78 9.58
N SER A 27 12.78 39.96 8.59
CA SER A 27 12.21 38.64 8.35
C SER A 27 12.50 37.68 9.50
N MET A 28 13.70 37.75 10.09
CA MET A 28 14.06 36.98 11.29
C MET A 28 13.14 37.31 12.46
N LYS A 29 12.94 38.60 12.77
CA LYS A 29 12.08 39.02 13.88
C LYS A 29 10.63 38.61 13.68
N ARG A 30 10.11 38.74 12.45
CA ARG A 30 8.75 38.33 12.09
C ARG A 30 8.58 36.81 12.19
N PHE A 31 9.58 36.06 11.72
CA PHE A 31 9.57 34.61 11.83
C PHE A 31 9.62 34.14 13.28
N GLU A 32 10.45 34.73 14.13
CA GLU A 32 10.49 34.41 15.58
C GLU A 32 9.13 34.58 16.27
N GLN A 33 8.31 35.55 15.85
CA GLN A 33 6.93 35.70 16.33
C GLN A 33 6.05 34.51 15.93
N ILE A 34 6.12 34.05 14.66
CA ILE A 34 5.42 32.85 14.19
C ILE A 34 5.82 31.64 15.04
N GLN A 35 7.12 31.46 15.28
CA GLN A 35 7.62 30.34 16.08
C GLN A 35 7.08 30.38 17.51
N SER A 36 7.11 31.55 18.14
CA SER A 36 6.60 31.72 19.50
C SER A 36 5.12 31.34 19.59
N THR A 37 4.29 31.87 18.68
CA THR A 37 2.86 31.59 18.63
C THR A 37 2.57 30.11 18.43
N VAL A 38 3.24 29.47 17.47
CA VAL A 38 3.07 28.03 17.21
C VAL A 38 3.56 27.20 18.39
N THR A 39 4.72 27.51 18.99
CA THR A 39 5.24 26.78 20.16
C THR A 39 4.28 26.86 21.34
N GLU A 40 3.66 28.01 21.59
CA GLU A 40 2.66 28.16 22.66
C GLU A 40 1.43 27.27 22.44
N ILE A 41 0.95 27.17 21.20
CA ILE A 41 -0.13 26.26 20.79
C ILE A 41 0.28 24.79 21.01
N LEU A 42 1.48 24.41 20.60
CA LEU A 42 1.96 23.03 20.78
C LEU A 42 2.12 22.66 22.26
N CYS A 43 2.61 23.60 23.08
CA CYS A 43 2.74 23.41 24.54
C CYS A 43 1.40 23.31 25.27
N SER A 44 0.36 24.00 24.77
CA SER A 44 -0.99 23.98 25.36
C SER A 44 -1.84 22.78 24.91
N THR A 45 -1.32 21.94 24.00
CA THR A 45 -2.04 20.80 23.46
C THR A 45 -1.97 19.59 24.40
N ILE A 46 -3.12 19.02 24.77
CA ILE A 46 -3.21 17.85 25.66
C ILE A 46 -2.96 16.55 24.86
N LEU A 47 -1.98 15.75 25.29
CA LEU A 47 -1.66 14.43 24.75
C LEU A 47 -2.44 13.30 25.45
N PRO A 48 -2.66 12.14 24.79
CA PRO A 48 -2.16 11.75 23.46
C PRO A 48 -3.16 12.09 22.33
N LEU A 49 -2.63 12.67 21.24
CA LEU A 49 -3.39 12.84 19.99
C LEU A 49 -3.22 11.59 19.12
N PRO A 50 -4.27 11.06 18.46
CA PRO A 50 -4.19 9.82 17.68
C PRO A 50 -3.35 9.89 16.39
N TYR A 51 -2.63 10.97 16.16
CA TYR A 51 -1.73 11.18 15.03
C TYR A 51 -0.34 11.58 15.56
N GLY A 52 0.70 11.28 14.77
CA GLY A 52 2.09 11.45 15.18
C GLY A 52 2.43 12.84 15.76
N PRO A 53 3.56 12.95 16.49
CA PRO A 53 3.83 14.10 17.33
C PRO A 53 3.96 15.39 16.50
N LEU A 54 3.02 16.31 16.69
CA LEU A 54 3.16 17.70 16.29
C LEU A 54 3.89 18.42 17.43
N ASN A 55 5.22 18.51 17.34
CA ASN A 55 6.07 19.10 18.38
C ASN A 55 7.17 19.99 17.76
N GLU A 56 7.81 20.82 18.59
CA GLU A 56 8.89 21.73 18.15
C GLU A 56 10.05 20.96 17.49
N GLN A 57 10.41 19.80 18.04
CA GLN A 57 11.53 19.00 17.56
C GLN A 57 11.33 18.51 16.12
N ARG A 58 10.12 18.06 15.77
CA ARG A 58 9.74 17.69 14.40
C ARG A 58 9.94 18.86 13.44
N LEU A 59 9.45 20.05 13.79
CA LEU A 59 9.57 21.24 12.93
C LEU A 59 11.04 21.60 12.68
N LEU A 60 11.87 21.55 13.73
CA LEU A 60 13.32 21.78 13.61
C LEU A 60 14.03 20.72 12.74
N ARG A 61 13.56 19.46 12.75
CA ARG A 61 14.10 18.40 11.87
C ARG A 61 13.73 18.62 10.41
N ILE A 62 12.54 19.13 10.13
CA ILE A 62 12.14 19.49 8.77
C ILE A 62 13.00 20.67 8.28
N GLU A 63 13.23 21.69 9.11
CA GLU A 63 14.17 22.78 8.79
C GLU A 63 15.59 22.27 8.51
N GLU A 64 16.10 21.36 9.34
CA GLU A 64 17.41 20.72 9.12
C GLU A 64 17.49 20.05 7.75
N LYS A 65 16.43 19.32 7.34
CA LYS A 65 16.38 18.70 6.00
C LYS A 65 16.27 19.74 4.90
N LEU A 66 15.52 20.82 5.09
CA LEU A 66 15.45 21.91 4.12
C LEU A 66 16.83 22.54 3.88
N TYR A 67 17.61 22.83 4.92
CA TYR A 67 18.98 23.35 4.77
C TYR A 67 19.95 22.35 4.13
N GLN A 68 19.71 21.04 4.25
CA GLN A 68 20.50 20.01 3.57
C GLN A 68 20.13 19.88 2.09
N ILE A 69 18.83 19.99 1.76
CA ILE A 69 18.33 20.01 0.38
C ILE A 69 18.80 21.28 -0.35
N LEU A 70 18.76 22.41 0.36
CA LEU A 70 19.01 23.75 -0.16
C LEU A 70 20.07 24.46 0.72
N PRO A 71 21.36 24.11 0.60
CA PRO A 71 22.41 24.68 1.44
C PRO A 71 22.60 26.18 1.17
N PRO A 72 22.50 27.06 2.21
CA PRO A 72 22.64 28.50 2.03
C PRO A 72 23.93 28.91 1.31
N ASP A 73 25.05 28.27 1.68
CA ASP A 73 26.37 28.56 1.14
C ASP A 73 26.52 28.17 -0.35
N ARG A 74 25.69 27.27 -0.87
CA ARG A 74 25.67 26.91 -2.32
C ARG A 74 24.83 27.89 -3.13
N ILE A 75 23.79 28.48 -2.52
CA ILE A 75 22.92 29.47 -3.18
C ILE A 75 23.70 30.77 -3.45
N GLU A 76 24.59 31.18 -2.52
CA GLU A 76 25.42 32.38 -2.70
C GLU A 76 26.29 32.33 -3.97
N SER A 77 26.64 31.13 -4.46
CA SER A 77 27.41 30.93 -5.70
C SER A 77 26.56 31.01 -6.99
N LYS A 78 25.22 30.92 -6.87
CA LYS A 78 24.23 30.97 -7.96
C LYS A 78 23.15 32.03 -7.67
N LYS A 79 23.59 33.28 -7.49
CA LYS A 79 22.89 34.46 -6.92
C LYS A 79 21.45 34.84 -7.36
N GLU A 80 20.74 34.05 -8.17
CA GLU A 80 19.54 34.54 -8.86
C GLU A 80 18.19 33.92 -8.46
N THR A 81 18.09 32.90 -7.60
CA THR A 81 16.80 32.19 -7.42
C THR A 81 16.12 32.22 -6.05
N ILE A 82 16.82 32.34 -4.91
CA ILE A 82 16.18 32.27 -3.57
C ILE A 82 16.81 33.28 -2.60
N ASP A 83 16.03 34.25 -2.16
CA ASP A 83 16.41 35.31 -1.21
C ASP A 83 15.68 35.20 0.15
N SER A 84 15.84 36.20 1.01
CA SER A 84 15.23 36.25 2.35
C SER A 84 13.70 36.04 2.36
N LYS A 85 12.98 36.57 1.37
CA LYS A 85 11.50 36.43 1.32
C LYS A 85 11.07 35.00 1.03
N HIS A 86 11.83 34.29 0.19
CA HIS A 86 11.58 32.89 -0.13
C HIS A 86 11.83 32.00 1.09
N TRP A 87 12.92 32.26 1.81
CA TRP A 87 13.24 31.57 3.07
C TRP A 87 12.22 31.88 4.16
N PHE A 88 11.74 33.11 4.27
CA PHE A 88 10.67 33.48 5.18
C PHE A 88 9.40 32.64 4.93
N LEU A 89 8.96 32.52 3.68
CA LEU A 89 7.81 31.69 3.32
C LEU A 89 8.05 30.20 3.61
N LEU A 90 9.19 29.64 3.21
CA LEU A 90 9.54 28.23 3.46
C LEU A 90 9.54 27.90 4.95
N LEU A 91 10.25 28.70 5.76
CA LEU A 91 10.35 28.46 7.20
C LEU A 91 9.01 28.66 7.89
N SER A 92 8.25 29.70 7.52
CA SER A 92 6.90 29.92 8.06
C SER A 92 5.96 28.77 7.71
N ALA A 93 5.99 28.28 6.47
CA ALA A 93 5.18 27.16 6.03
C ALA A 93 5.49 25.87 6.78
N ILE A 94 6.76 25.57 7.09
CA ILE A 94 7.12 24.42 7.94
C ILE A 94 6.38 24.47 9.28
N TRP A 95 6.32 25.65 9.90
CA TRP A 95 5.69 25.83 11.22
C TRP A 95 4.17 25.88 11.18
N LEU A 96 3.57 26.21 10.03
CA LEU A 96 2.13 26.44 9.89
C LEU A 96 1.39 25.31 9.17
N GLN A 97 2.03 24.53 8.28
CA GLN A 97 1.35 23.58 7.40
C GLN A 97 0.50 22.52 8.12
N ASP A 98 0.94 22.08 9.30
CA ASP A 98 0.27 21.04 10.08
C ASP A 98 -0.47 21.58 11.32
N ILE A 99 -0.56 22.90 11.52
CA ILE A 99 -1.23 23.46 12.70
C ILE A 99 -2.72 23.08 12.75
N GLY A 100 -3.34 22.89 11.58
CA GLY A 100 -4.71 22.37 11.42
C GLY A 100 -4.90 20.93 11.91
N MET A 101 -3.83 20.23 12.28
CA MET A 101 -3.91 18.95 12.99
C MET A 101 -4.30 19.14 14.46
N CYS A 102 -4.11 20.32 15.06
CA CYS A 102 -4.48 20.58 16.47
C CYS A 102 -6.00 20.83 16.61
N PRO A 103 -6.79 19.91 17.21
CA PRO A 103 -8.25 20.01 17.22
C PRO A 103 -8.75 21.13 18.13
N LEU A 104 -7.97 21.46 19.17
CA LEU A 104 -8.30 22.49 20.15
C LEU A 104 -8.47 23.88 19.52
N LEU A 105 -7.82 24.13 18.38
CA LEU A 105 -7.89 25.40 17.67
C LEU A 105 -9.22 25.63 16.94
N PHE A 106 -10.07 24.61 16.74
CA PHE A 106 -11.23 24.71 15.85
C PHE A 106 -12.60 24.40 16.51
N GLY A 107 -12.69 24.51 17.84
CA GLY A 107 -13.96 24.69 18.56
C GLY A 107 -14.89 23.46 18.73
N ASN A 108 -16.16 23.72 19.04
CA ASN A 108 -17.11 22.75 19.63
C ASN A 108 -17.54 21.57 18.74
N ILE A 109 -17.32 21.61 17.42
CA ILE A 109 -17.60 20.46 16.53
C ILE A 109 -16.63 19.30 16.84
N ASP A 110 -15.39 19.62 17.22
CA ASP A 110 -14.36 18.64 17.57
C ASP A 110 -14.43 18.20 19.04
N LYS A 111 -14.88 19.08 19.96
CA LYS A 111 -15.07 18.76 21.38
C LYS A 111 -16.23 17.78 21.64
N ILE A 112 -17.27 17.79 20.78
CA ILE A 112 -18.46 16.93 20.94
C ILE A 112 -18.19 15.46 20.59
N ARG A 113 -17.04 15.12 19.98
CA ARG A 113 -16.65 13.74 19.67
C ARG A 113 -15.65 13.11 20.64
N GLU A 114 -15.41 13.74 21.80
CA GLU A 114 -14.53 13.21 22.86
C GLU A 114 -14.96 11.85 23.45
N VAL A 115 -16.15 11.34 23.11
CA VAL A 115 -16.68 10.07 23.65
C VAL A 115 -16.74 8.94 22.62
N GLU A 116 -16.84 9.22 21.32
CA GLU A 116 -16.83 8.20 20.27
C GLU A 116 -15.46 8.16 19.58
N LYS A 117 -14.51 7.49 20.23
CA LYS A 117 -13.20 7.10 19.70
C LYS A 117 -13.38 6.19 18.47
N ASN A 118 -13.62 6.79 17.31
CA ASN A 118 -13.84 6.06 16.06
C ASN A 118 -12.84 6.55 15.00
N ASP A 119 -12.23 5.64 14.24
CA ASP A 119 -11.26 5.89 13.15
C ASP A 119 -11.70 7.00 12.19
N LEU A 120 -13.01 7.20 12.06
CA LEU A 120 -13.67 8.23 11.26
C LEU A 120 -13.22 9.64 11.67
N TRP A 121 -13.12 9.97 12.96
CA TRP A 121 -12.72 11.31 13.40
C TRP A 121 -11.26 11.63 13.05
N VAL A 122 -10.36 10.68 13.25
CA VAL A 122 -8.94 10.84 12.90
C VAL A 122 -8.77 11.03 11.39
N LYS A 123 -9.53 10.28 10.60
CA LYS A 123 -9.57 10.43 9.14
C LYS A 123 -10.11 11.81 8.73
N GLU A 124 -11.11 12.34 9.41
CA GLU A 124 -11.63 13.69 9.16
C GLU A 124 -10.62 14.80 9.51
N VAL A 125 -9.99 14.75 10.69
CA VAL A 125 -8.94 15.73 11.07
C VAL A 125 -7.82 15.73 10.02
N ARG A 126 -7.31 14.55 9.64
CA ARG A 126 -6.28 14.44 8.60
C ARG A 126 -6.78 14.84 7.21
N LYS A 127 -8.08 14.74 6.91
CA LYS A 127 -8.64 15.18 5.63
C LYS A 127 -8.65 16.70 5.53
N TYR A 128 -9.08 17.38 6.60
CA TYR A 128 -9.32 18.83 6.58
C TYR A 128 -8.18 19.69 7.14
N HIS A 129 -7.13 19.10 7.74
CA HIS A 129 -6.01 19.88 8.27
C HIS A 129 -5.36 20.88 7.30
N PRO A 130 -5.20 20.62 5.98
CA PRO A 130 -4.57 21.60 5.09
C PRO A 130 -5.37 22.90 5.03
N LYS A 131 -6.70 22.76 4.88
CA LYS A 131 -7.64 23.87 4.88
C LYS A 131 -7.66 24.58 6.23
N ARG A 132 -7.71 23.83 7.33
CA ARG A 132 -7.67 24.37 8.69
C ARG A 132 -6.39 25.17 8.96
N SER A 133 -5.24 24.69 8.50
CA SER A 133 -3.98 25.42 8.57
C SER A 133 -4.05 26.73 7.78
N ALA A 134 -4.59 26.70 6.56
CA ALA A 134 -4.79 27.90 5.75
C ALA A 134 -5.74 28.90 6.42
N ASP A 135 -6.87 28.44 6.97
CA ASP A 135 -7.82 29.26 7.72
C ASP A 135 -7.16 29.85 8.97
N PHE A 136 -6.28 29.11 9.65
CA PHE A 136 -5.53 29.60 10.80
C PHE A 136 -4.57 30.73 10.40
N VAL A 137 -3.85 30.58 9.28
CA VAL A 137 -2.95 31.63 8.76
C VAL A 137 -3.73 32.92 8.47
N GLU A 138 -4.87 32.81 7.79
CA GLU A 138 -5.71 33.95 7.43
C GLU A 138 -6.25 34.68 8.66
N ASN A 139 -6.81 33.94 9.62
CA ASN A 139 -7.49 34.53 10.78
C ASN A 139 -6.52 35.07 11.85
N ASN A 140 -5.23 34.71 11.79
CA ASN A 140 -4.24 35.09 12.81
C ASN A 140 -3.05 35.87 12.23
N ALA A 141 -3.15 36.38 11.00
CA ALA A 141 -2.06 37.05 10.28
C ALA A 141 -1.34 38.15 11.09
N GLU A 142 -2.09 38.95 11.87
CA GLU A 142 -1.55 40.01 12.73
C GLU A 142 -0.61 39.44 13.82
N TYR A 143 -0.96 38.30 14.40
CA TYR A 143 -0.21 37.60 15.45
C TYR A 143 0.90 36.67 14.91
N LEU A 144 0.92 36.46 13.60
CA LEU A 144 1.89 35.60 12.90
C LEU A 144 2.99 36.42 12.24
N GLY A 145 3.63 37.33 12.98
CA GLY A 145 4.70 38.15 12.40
C GLY A 145 4.20 39.32 11.56
N ASN A 146 2.93 39.73 11.76
CA ASN A 146 2.23 40.71 10.94
C ASN A 146 2.37 40.38 9.44
N LEU A 147 1.78 39.27 9.02
CA LEU A 147 1.85 38.79 7.64
C LEU A 147 1.23 39.81 6.67
N ARG A 148 1.90 40.01 5.53
CA ARG A 148 1.42 40.84 4.44
C ARG A 148 0.39 40.08 3.60
N GLU A 149 -0.47 40.78 2.86
CA GLU A 149 -1.55 40.15 2.09
C GLU A 149 -1.05 39.05 1.12
N ASN A 150 0.04 39.31 0.40
CA ASN A 150 0.66 38.33 -0.50
C ASN A 150 1.25 37.12 0.24
N GLU A 151 1.87 37.34 1.41
CA GLU A 151 2.40 36.26 2.23
C GLU A 151 1.28 35.39 2.83
N ILE A 152 0.14 36.00 3.22
CA ILE A 152 -1.05 35.27 3.67
C ILE A 152 -1.54 34.37 2.54
N GLU A 153 -1.68 34.91 1.32
CA GLU A 153 -2.12 34.15 0.14
C GLU A 153 -1.17 32.97 -0.14
N ASP A 154 0.13 33.23 -0.18
CA ASP A 154 1.14 32.22 -0.49
C ASP A 154 1.23 31.15 0.60
N LEU A 155 1.20 31.52 1.90
CA LEU A 155 1.21 30.55 3.00
C LEU A 155 -0.06 29.71 3.03
N LYS A 156 -1.24 30.27 2.71
CA LYS A 156 -2.48 29.49 2.56
C LYS A 156 -2.34 28.45 1.44
N LYS A 157 -1.77 28.83 0.29
CA LYS A 157 -1.51 27.90 -0.83
C LYS A 157 -0.51 26.81 -0.39
N MET A 158 0.58 27.17 0.28
CA MET A 158 1.55 26.21 0.81
C MET A 158 0.89 25.24 1.80
N CYS A 159 0.06 25.72 2.72
CA CYS A 159 -0.71 24.87 3.63
C CYS A 159 -1.67 23.93 2.88
N ASN A 160 -2.34 24.36 1.81
CA ASN A 160 -3.26 23.51 1.06
C ASN A 160 -2.56 22.47 0.17
N LEU A 161 -1.38 22.81 -0.36
CA LEU A 161 -0.68 22.02 -1.38
C LEU A 161 0.53 21.21 -0.84
N HIS A 162 0.85 21.28 0.46
CA HIS A 162 1.97 20.53 1.06
C HIS A 162 1.78 19.01 1.06
N ARG A 163 0.61 18.48 0.68
CA ARG A 163 0.36 17.04 0.69
C ARG A 163 0.60 16.43 -0.68
N ARG A 164 1.14 15.21 -0.68
CA ARG A 164 1.26 14.40 -1.90
C ARG A 164 -0.03 14.22 -2.70
N LYS A 165 -1.19 14.20 -2.03
CA LYS A 165 -2.48 14.05 -2.72
C LYS A 165 -2.84 15.27 -3.58
N ALA A 166 -2.33 16.46 -3.23
CA ALA A 166 -2.59 17.71 -3.94
C ALA A 166 -1.61 17.92 -5.11
N TYR A 167 -1.09 16.84 -5.69
CA TYR A 167 -0.04 16.93 -6.69
C TYR A 167 -0.53 17.50 -8.01
N LEU A 168 -1.80 17.33 -8.39
CA LEU A 168 -2.34 17.88 -9.63
C LEU A 168 -2.52 19.39 -9.51
N GLU A 169 -3.06 19.83 -8.38
CA GLU A 169 -3.29 21.22 -8.03
C GLU A 169 -1.96 21.99 -7.97
N LEU A 170 -0.86 21.33 -7.61
CA LEU A 170 0.48 21.91 -7.63
C LEU A 170 0.97 22.32 -9.05
N TYR A 171 0.44 21.71 -10.12
CA TYR A 171 0.75 22.11 -11.50
C TYR A 171 -0.29 23.07 -12.11
N SER A 172 -1.30 23.46 -11.33
CA SER A 172 -2.34 24.38 -11.80
C SER A 172 -1.90 25.84 -11.75
N GLU A 173 -2.55 26.71 -12.53
CA GLU A 173 -2.32 28.16 -12.46
C GLU A 173 -2.65 28.74 -11.07
N GLU A 174 -3.60 28.15 -10.34
CA GLU A 174 -4.00 28.57 -8.99
C GLU A 174 -2.88 28.41 -7.95
N SER A 175 -1.87 27.58 -8.24
CA SER A 175 -0.72 27.35 -7.36
C SER A 175 0.34 28.45 -7.42
N LYS A 176 0.28 29.36 -8.42
CA LYS A 176 1.28 30.41 -8.59
C LYS A 176 1.09 31.54 -7.58
N SER A 177 2.19 32.17 -7.16
CA SER A 177 2.14 33.38 -6.34
C SER A 177 1.60 34.55 -7.16
N SER A 178 0.97 35.51 -6.50
CA SER A 178 0.65 36.82 -7.06
C SER A 178 1.91 37.69 -7.26
N ASP A 179 2.99 37.39 -6.53
CA ASP A 179 4.32 37.98 -6.76
C ASP A 179 5.07 37.17 -7.86
N PRO A 180 5.33 37.75 -9.05
CA PRO A 180 5.98 37.05 -10.16
C PRO A 180 7.44 36.66 -9.87
N THR A 181 8.03 37.24 -8.81
CA THR A 181 9.39 36.90 -8.38
C THR A 181 9.42 35.65 -7.49
N ILE A 182 8.27 35.12 -7.08
CA ILE A 182 8.15 33.94 -6.21
C ILE A 182 7.62 32.75 -7.03
N ASN A 183 8.50 31.77 -7.28
CA ASN A 183 8.08 30.48 -7.81
C ASN A 183 7.49 29.62 -6.67
N LEU A 184 6.23 29.86 -6.33
CA LEU A 184 5.56 29.18 -5.22
C LEU A 184 5.48 27.65 -5.39
N PRO A 185 5.18 27.09 -6.57
CA PRO A 185 5.22 25.64 -6.78
C PRO A 185 6.58 25.02 -6.42
N MET A 186 7.67 25.72 -6.74
CA MET A 186 9.02 25.30 -6.37
C MET A 186 9.25 25.32 -4.85
N LEU A 187 8.78 26.35 -4.14
CA LEU A 187 8.86 26.38 -2.68
C LEU A 187 8.04 25.25 -2.02
N ILE A 188 6.85 24.96 -2.57
CA ILE A 188 6.02 23.84 -2.11
C ILE A 188 6.72 22.50 -2.37
N ALA A 189 7.37 22.33 -3.53
CA ALA A 189 8.16 21.13 -3.83
C ALA A 189 9.28 20.91 -2.79
N TYR A 190 9.97 21.97 -2.37
CA TYR A 190 10.97 21.88 -1.31
C TYR A 190 10.39 21.53 0.05
N LEU A 191 9.29 22.17 0.42
CA LEU A 191 8.58 21.88 1.66
C LEU A 191 8.17 20.41 1.73
N ARG A 192 7.57 19.90 0.65
CA ARG A 192 7.13 18.51 0.49
C ARG A 192 8.29 17.51 0.58
N LEU A 193 9.41 17.82 -0.06
CA LEU A 193 10.60 16.97 0.00
C LEU A 193 11.22 16.98 1.40
N ALA A 194 11.35 18.14 2.04
CA ALA A 194 11.88 18.26 3.40
C ALA A 194 11.01 17.50 4.41
N ASP A 195 9.69 17.65 4.34
CA ASP A 195 8.75 16.91 5.18
C ASP A 195 8.78 15.40 4.88
N SER A 196 9.05 14.97 3.65
CA SER A 196 9.16 13.54 3.37
C SER A 196 10.46 12.92 3.89
N LEU A 197 11.54 13.70 3.98
CA LEU A 197 12.87 13.24 4.40
C LEU A 197 13.13 13.31 5.91
N HIS A 198 12.27 13.95 6.69
CA HIS A 198 12.43 13.96 8.14
C HIS A 198 12.17 12.56 8.72
N ILE A 199 12.97 12.17 9.71
CA ILE A 199 12.70 10.98 10.51
C ILE A 199 11.84 11.44 11.69
N PRO A 200 10.63 10.90 11.89
CA PRO A 200 9.80 11.28 13.03
C PRO A 200 10.48 10.94 14.35
N ASP A 201 10.10 11.64 15.42
CA ASP A 201 10.61 11.32 16.75
C ASP A 201 10.08 9.97 17.26
N HIS A 202 10.92 9.27 18.02
CA HIS A 202 10.53 8.00 18.62
C HIS A 202 9.38 8.21 19.62
N VAL A 203 8.24 7.58 19.33
CA VAL A 203 7.10 7.47 20.25
C VAL A 203 7.46 6.41 21.30
N ASN A 204 7.31 6.72 22.59
CA ASN A 204 7.60 5.73 23.63
C ASN A 204 6.63 4.54 23.55
N ASP A 205 7.05 3.38 24.07
CA ASP A 205 6.27 2.13 24.01
C ASP A 205 4.85 2.29 24.58
N LYS A 206 4.68 3.05 25.67
CA LYS A 206 3.38 3.22 26.31
C LYS A 206 2.43 4.00 25.41
N ASP A 207 2.90 5.08 24.81
CA ASP A 207 2.12 5.87 23.87
C ASP A 207 1.81 5.02 22.64
N PHE A 208 2.78 4.29 22.07
CA PHE A 208 2.54 3.41 20.93
C PHE A 208 1.42 2.38 21.22
N GLU A 209 1.41 1.77 22.40
CA GLU A 209 0.36 0.84 22.83
C GLU A 209 -1.00 1.53 23.01
N ILE A 210 -1.04 2.72 23.62
CA ILE A 210 -2.27 3.53 23.74
C ILE A 210 -2.82 3.82 22.34
N HIS A 211 -1.95 4.17 21.39
CA HIS A 211 -2.37 4.45 20.03
C HIS A 211 -2.83 3.22 19.25
N LYS A 212 -2.30 2.03 19.56
CA LYS A 212 -2.81 0.77 19.02
C LYS A 212 -4.24 0.53 19.51
N LEU A 213 -4.52 0.82 20.78
CA LEU A 213 -5.84 0.63 21.40
C LEU A 213 -6.91 1.60 20.86
N ILE A 214 -6.54 2.80 20.42
CA ILE A 214 -7.49 3.80 19.90
C ILE A 214 -7.77 3.66 18.38
N GLY A 215 -7.34 2.58 17.73
CA GLY A 215 -7.71 2.29 16.33
C GLY A 215 -6.94 3.08 15.27
N VAL A 216 -5.70 3.49 15.53
CA VAL A 216 -4.97 4.36 14.60
C VAL A 216 -4.74 3.69 13.23
N ASP A 217 -4.99 4.46 12.15
CA ASP A 217 -4.84 4.05 10.75
C ASP A 217 -3.43 3.51 10.43
N GLU A 218 -3.36 2.50 9.56
CA GLU A 218 -2.11 1.81 9.21
C GLU A 218 -1.06 2.74 8.59
N THR A 219 -1.45 3.84 7.93
CA THR A 219 -0.49 4.82 7.42
C THR A 219 0.21 5.57 8.55
N VAL A 220 -0.51 5.92 9.61
CA VAL A 220 0.05 6.59 10.79
C VAL A 220 0.94 5.63 11.56
N LYS A 221 0.51 4.37 11.73
CA LYS A 221 1.36 3.31 12.27
C LYS A 221 2.65 3.21 11.44
N PHE A 222 2.57 3.12 10.12
CA PHE A 222 3.76 3.04 9.25
C PHE A 222 4.73 4.20 9.47
N HIS A 223 4.25 5.44 9.62
CA HIS A 223 5.09 6.59 9.97
C HIS A 223 5.82 6.41 11.30
N TRP A 224 5.20 5.81 12.33
CA TRP A 224 5.91 5.52 13.58
C TRP A 224 6.96 4.43 13.45
N PHE A 225 6.71 3.39 12.64
CA PHE A 225 7.71 2.35 12.42
C PHE A 225 8.94 2.87 11.68
N LYS A 226 8.83 3.93 10.88
CA LYS A 226 10.01 4.61 10.32
C LYS A 226 10.98 5.03 11.43
N THR A 227 10.52 5.43 12.61
CA THR A 227 11.39 5.84 13.73
C THR A 227 12.19 4.67 14.32
N LEU A 228 11.60 3.48 14.29
CA LEU A 228 12.23 2.25 14.80
C LEU A 228 13.26 1.71 13.81
N TYR A 229 12.93 1.76 12.51
CA TYR A 229 13.68 1.07 11.47
C TYR A 229 14.55 1.98 10.60
N ILE A 230 14.40 3.30 10.65
CA ILE A 230 15.27 4.26 9.95
C ILE A 230 16.19 4.91 11.00
N SER A 231 17.51 4.85 10.79
CA SER A 231 18.49 5.53 11.66
C SER A 231 18.85 6.91 11.14
N ASP A 232 18.99 7.06 9.82
CA ASP A 232 19.38 8.33 9.21
C ASP A 232 18.89 8.44 7.75
N VAL A 233 18.83 9.67 7.25
CA VAL A 233 18.54 10.03 5.86
C VAL A 233 19.62 10.99 5.40
N ILE A 234 20.55 10.50 4.60
CA ILE A 234 21.72 11.24 4.12
C ILE A 234 21.39 11.80 2.74
N ILE A 235 21.41 13.13 2.65
CA ILE A 235 21.21 13.86 1.40
C ILE A 235 22.60 14.11 0.80
N ASN A 236 22.82 13.67 -0.45
CA ASN A 236 24.10 13.84 -1.16
C ASN A 236 23.89 14.75 -2.39
N PRO A 237 24.01 16.09 -2.23
CA PRO A 237 23.79 17.02 -3.32
C PRO A 237 24.68 16.77 -4.55
N ASP A 238 25.96 16.45 -4.34
CA ASP A 238 26.93 16.24 -5.44
C ASP A 238 26.71 14.95 -6.22
N LYS A 239 26.11 13.95 -5.58
CA LYS A 239 25.80 12.65 -6.19
C LYS A 239 24.37 12.57 -6.69
N HIS A 240 23.54 13.59 -6.43
CA HIS A 240 22.12 13.58 -6.74
C HIS A 240 21.39 12.36 -6.14
N THR A 241 21.81 11.92 -4.94
CA THR A 241 21.26 10.73 -4.25
C THR A 241 20.77 11.05 -2.85
N ILE A 242 19.75 10.31 -2.42
CA ILE A 242 19.27 10.28 -1.04
C ILE A 242 19.48 8.86 -0.53
N ASP A 243 20.28 8.70 0.52
CA ASP A 243 20.59 7.41 1.12
C ASP A 243 19.83 7.28 2.44
N ILE A 244 18.97 6.26 2.53
CA ILE A 244 18.20 5.96 3.73
C ILE A 244 18.89 4.82 4.46
N ILE A 245 19.28 5.05 5.71
CA ILE A 245 19.92 4.06 6.55
C ILE A 245 18.86 3.30 7.34
N ILE A 246 18.77 2.00 7.10
CA ILE A 246 17.75 1.11 7.62
C ILE A 246 18.38 0.19 8.67
N LYS A 247 17.87 0.25 9.89
CA LYS A 247 18.18 -0.67 10.98
C LYS A 247 17.62 -2.06 10.67
N LYS A 248 18.43 -3.09 10.87
CA LYS A 248 18.05 -4.48 10.66
C LYS A 248 18.65 -5.39 11.73
N ARG A 249 17.93 -6.45 12.10
CA ARG A 249 18.46 -7.62 12.83
C ARG A 249 18.53 -8.82 11.90
N LYS A 250 19.52 -9.70 12.05
CA LYS A 250 19.81 -10.79 11.10
C LYS A 250 18.60 -11.70 10.78
N ASP A 251 17.77 -11.95 11.77
CA ASP A 251 16.59 -12.83 11.75
C ASP A 251 15.28 -12.11 11.35
N ILE A 252 15.30 -10.79 11.14
CA ILE A 252 14.12 -10.01 10.71
C ILE A 252 14.22 -9.69 9.21
N ASP A 253 13.20 -10.10 8.44
CA ASP A 253 13.09 -9.75 7.02
C ASP A 253 12.48 -8.35 6.81
N VAL A 254 13.34 -7.35 6.72
CA VAL A 254 12.95 -5.95 6.47
C VAL A 254 12.79 -5.61 4.98
N ARG A 255 12.98 -6.55 4.04
CA ARG A 255 13.01 -6.24 2.59
C ARG A 255 11.73 -5.56 2.10
N ARG A 256 10.58 -5.97 2.63
CA ARG A 256 9.28 -5.38 2.29
C ARG A 256 9.15 -3.96 2.82
N PHE A 257 9.56 -3.74 4.07
CA PHE A 257 9.60 -2.40 4.67
C PHE A 257 10.48 -1.46 3.85
N VAL A 258 11.70 -1.89 3.53
CA VAL A 258 12.64 -1.14 2.68
C VAL A 258 12.02 -0.79 1.33
N LYS A 259 11.33 -1.75 0.69
CA LYS A 259 10.66 -1.51 -0.59
C LYS A 259 9.57 -0.44 -0.48
N ILE A 260 8.74 -0.49 0.57
CA ILE A 260 7.67 0.50 0.77
C ILE A 260 8.26 1.89 1.05
N VAL A 261 9.22 2.00 1.96
CA VAL A 261 9.90 3.28 2.28
C VAL A 261 10.54 3.90 1.04
N LYS A 262 11.30 3.08 0.28
CA LYS A 262 11.93 3.54 -0.96
C LYS A 262 10.89 4.03 -1.97
N GLN A 263 9.80 3.29 -2.13
CA GLN A 263 8.77 3.63 -3.10
C GLN A 263 8.02 4.91 -2.71
N GLU A 264 7.68 5.08 -1.44
CA GLU A 264 6.97 6.27 -0.95
C GLU A 264 7.76 7.55 -1.21
N LEU A 265 9.06 7.53 -0.94
CA LEU A 265 9.95 8.65 -1.21
C LEU A 265 10.21 8.84 -2.70
N GLN A 266 10.28 7.76 -3.48
CA GLN A 266 10.42 7.87 -4.92
C GLN A 266 9.17 8.51 -5.52
N ASP A 267 7.98 8.14 -5.06
CA ASP A 267 6.72 8.71 -5.51
C ASP A 267 6.65 10.21 -5.17
N GLU A 268 7.17 10.62 -4.01
CA GLU A 268 7.28 12.04 -3.67
C GLU A 268 8.20 12.78 -4.64
N LEU A 269 9.42 12.29 -4.84
CA LEU A 269 10.40 12.88 -5.76
C LEU A 269 9.85 12.99 -7.18
N GLU A 270 9.24 11.93 -7.69
CA GLU A 270 8.65 11.94 -9.04
C GLU A 270 7.54 12.99 -9.12
N SER A 271 6.72 13.13 -8.07
CA SER A 271 5.59 14.05 -8.09
C SER A 271 5.95 15.53 -8.21
N ILE A 272 7.17 15.89 -7.80
CA ILE A 272 7.70 17.25 -7.84
C ILE A 272 8.82 17.41 -8.88
N ARG A 273 9.18 16.35 -9.60
CA ARG A 273 10.38 16.29 -10.45
C ARG A 273 10.38 17.33 -11.56
N GLN A 274 9.23 17.53 -12.21
CA GLN A 274 9.13 18.49 -13.31
C GLN A 274 9.26 19.94 -12.81
N ILE A 275 8.66 20.26 -11.66
CA ILE A 275 8.79 21.59 -11.02
C ILE A 275 10.25 21.88 -10.65
N LEU A 276 10.93 20.90 -10.05
CA LEU A 276 12.35 21.05 -9.69
C LEU A 276 13.24 21.21 -10.94
N TYR A 277 12.91 20.52 -12.03
CA TYR A 277 13.63 20.63 -13.31
C TYR A 277 13.44 22.01 -13.95
N GLU A 278 12.21 22.51 -14.00
CA GLU A 278 11.89 23.84 -14.54
C GLU A 278 12.50 24.97 -13.71
N GLY A 279 12.73 24.75 -12.42
CA GLY A 279 13.40 25.68 -11.51
C GLY A 279 14.94 25.67 -11.56
N ASP A 280 15.57 24.92 -12.47
CA ASP A 280 17.05 24.74 -12.59
C ASP A 280 17.74 24.29 -11.29
N LEU A 281 17.05 23.46 -10.50
CA LEU A 281 17.55 23.01 -9.21
C LEU A 281 17.94 21.54 -9.23
N THR A 282 19.05 21.25 -8.54
CA THR A 282 19.69 19.93 -8.39
C THR A 282 18.66 18.84 -8.13
N PHE A 283 18.42 17.98 -9.12
CA PHE A 283 17.49 16.86 -8.96
C PHE A 283 18.14 15.77 -8.10
N TYR A 284 17.43 15.18 -7.13
CA TYR A 284 17.83 13.89 -6.56
C TYR A 284 17.16 12.81 -7.39
N MET A 285 17.90 12.07 -8.23
CA MET A 285 17.28 11.04 -9.08
C MET A 285 17.01 9.74 -8.34
N LYS A 286 17.78 9.48 -7.29
CA LYS A 286 17.97 8.12 -6.81
C LYS A 286 17.91 8.03 -5.30
N ILE A 287 16.96 7.22 -4.84
CA ILE A 287 16.90 6.77 -3.46
C ILE A 287 17.63 5.44 -3.33
N ASN A 288 18.63 5.42 -2.46
CA ASN A 288 19.29 4.21 -2.03
C ASN A 288 18.81 3.86 -0.62
N CYS A 289 18.75 2.56 -0.32
CA CYS A 289 18.51 2.08 1.02
C CYS A 289 19.68 1.22 1.43
N ILE A 290 20.35 1.59 2.52
CA ILE A 290 21.52 0.92 3.06
C ILE A 290 21.08 0.26 4.37
N SER A 291 21.30 -1.04 4.52
CA SER A 291 20.93 -1.75 5.74
C SER A 291 22.12 -1.87 6.69
N GLU A 292 21.90 -1.56 7.97
CA GLU A 292 22.89 -1.65 9.05
C GLU A 292 22.37 -2.51 10.19
N GLU A 293 23.27 -3.24 10.85
CA GLU A 293 22.89 -4.09 11.99
C GLU A 293 22.52 -3.25 13.22
N ALA A 294 21.37 -3.55 13.82
CA ALA A 294 20.86 -2.89 15.01
C ALA A 294 20.18 -3.90 15.96
N PRO A 295 20.25 -3.68 17.29
CA PRO A 295 19.68 -4.58 18.29
C PRO A 295 18.16 -4.37 18.44
N LEU A 296 17.38 -4.73 17.41
CA LEU A 296 15.92 -4.72 17.48
C LEU A 296 15.42 -5.82 18.41
N THR A 297 14.35 -5.57 19.14
CA THR A 297 13.68 -6.50 20.04
C THR A 297 12.75 -7.46 19.29
N ASN A 298 12.37 -8.58 19.93
CA ASN A 298 11.37 -9.50 19.36
C ASN A 298 9.98 -8.86 19.25
N LYS A 299 9.66 -7.93 20.15
CA LYS A 299 8.41 -7.17 20.15
C LYS A 299 8.30 -6.31 18.88
N GLU A 300 9.35 -5.53 18.58
CA GLU A 300 9.42 -4.68 17.38
C GLU A 300 9.37 -5.48 16.08
N ALA A 301 9.95 -6.69 16.07
CA ALA A 301 9.88 -7.61 14.93
C ALA A 301 8.44 -8.08 14.67
N ARG A 302 7.73 -8.49 15.72
CA ARG A 302 6.33 -8.95 15.65
C ARG A 302 5.43 -7.83 15.13
N TRP A 303 5.57 -6.65 15.71
CA TRP A 303 4.89 -5.43 15.31
C TRP A 303 5.10 -5.07 13.83
N LEU A 304 6.34 -5.19 13.31
CA LEU A 304 6.61 -4.87 11.91
C LEU A 304 5.89 -5.85 10.99
N ASN A 305 5.90 -7.14 11.35
CA ASN A 305 5.21 -8.16 10.57
C ASN A 305 3.69 -7.95 10.54
N GLU A 306 3.08 -7.56 11.66
CA GLU A 306 1.65 -7.20 11.74
C GLU A 306 1.32 -6.05 10.78
N LEU A 307 2.07 -4.94 10.86
CA LEU A 307 1.91 -3.75 10.02
C LEU A 307 2.09 -4.08 8.53
N LEU A 308 3.16 -4.78 8.16
CA LEU A 308 3.43 -5.11 6.75
C LEU A 308 2.36 -6.03 6.16
N ALA A 309 1.79 -6.92 6.97
CA ALA A 309 0.67 -7.74 6.56
C ALA A 309 -0.60 -6.91 6.35
N ASN A 310 -0.92 -5.99 7.27
CA ASN A 310 -2.05 -5.07 7.11
C ASN A 310 -1.90 -4.19 5.86
N ILE A 311 -0.71 -3.61 5.62
CA ILE A 311 -0.41 -2.86 4.39
C ILE A 311 -0.65 -3.74 3.17
N GLN A 312 -0.21 -5.00 3.18
CA GLN A 312 -0.42 -5.90 2.05
C GLN A 312 -1.91 -6.20 1.78
N LEU A 313 -2.75 -6.15 2.82
CA LEU A 313 -4.19 -6.38 2.73
C LEU A 313 -4.95 -5.12 2.31
N PHE A 314 -4.58 -3.94 2.78
CA PHE A 314 -5.37 -2.72 2.61
C PHE A 314 -4.75 -1.66 1.69
N ASP A 315 -3.44 -1.72 1.39
CA ASP A 315 -2.82 -0.75 0.50
C ASP A 315 -3.37 -0.91 -0.94
N PRO A 316 -4.07 0.11 -1.47
CA PRO A 316 -4.65 0.04 -2.80
C PRO A 316 -3.59 0.02 -3.91
N SER A 317 -2.31 0.27 -3.63
CA SER A 317 -1.21 0.07 -4.59
C SER A 317 -0.77 -1.39 -4.70
N LEU A 318 -1.09 -2.22 -3.71
CA LEU A 318 -0.77 -3.65 -3.70
C LEU A 318 -1.97 -4.48 -4.19
N THR A 319 -1.68 -5.62 -4.85
CA THR A 319 -2.74 -6.46 -5.43
C THR A 319 -2.49 -7.94 -5.18
N PRO A 320 -2.61 -8.42 -3.93
CA PRO A 320 -2.48 -9.84 -3.63
C PRO A 320 -3.61 -10.65 -4.29
N SER A 321 -3.29 -11.86 -4.75
CA SER A 321 -4.30 -12.83 -5.23
C SER A 321 -5.14 -13.35 -4.05
N ALA A 322 -6.28 -13.98 -4.32
CA ALA A 322 -7.10 -14.60 -3.27
C ALA A 322 -6.29 -15.60 -2.42
N SER A 323 -5.47 -16.43 -3.05
CA SER A 323 -4.61 -17.37 -2.33
C SER A 323 -3.61 -16.64 -1.42
N SER A 324 -2.97 -15.57 -1.90
CA SER A 324 -2.04 -14.77 -1.10
C SER A 324 -2.71 -14.06 0.07
N VAL A 325 -3.95 -13.57 -0.09
CA VAL A 325 -4.70 -12.96 1.02
C VAL A 325 -4.99 -14.00 2.10
N ILE A 326 -5.41 -15.21 1.73
CA ILE A 326 -5.65 -16.30 2.69
C ILE A 326 -4.34 -16.66 3.42
N ASP A 327 -3.20 -16.71 2.71
CA ASP A 327 -1.88 -16.99 3.32
C ASP A 327 -1.50 -15.94 4.38
N ILE A 328 -1.76 -14.66 4.09
CA ILE A 328 -1.47 -13.56 5.02
C ILE A 328 -2.35 -13.68 6.27
N VAL A 329 -3.65 -13.92 6.10
CA VAL A 329 -4.60 -14.04 7.22
C VAL A 329 -4.24 -15.22 8.13
N ILE A 330 -3.96 -16.41 7.56
CA ILE A 330 -3.53 -17.58 8.33
C ILE A 330 -2.26 -17.24 9.13
N LYS A 331 -1.26 -16.64 8.48
CA LYS A 331 0.01 -16.29 9.13
C LYS A 331 -0.15 -15.23 10.22
N GLN A 332 -1.04 -14.26 10.05
CA GLN A 332 -1.36 -13.27 11.09
C GLN A 332 -1.98 -13.94 12.32
N ILE A 333 -2.95 -14.84 12.12
CA ILE A 333 -3.55 -15.62 13.21
C ILE A 333 -2.47 -16.43 13.93
N GLU A 334 -1.59 -17.12 13.21
CA GLU A 334 -0.48 -17.88 13.80
C GLU A 334 0.47 -17.01 14.64
N ILE A 335 0.80 -15.79 14.18
CA ILE A 335 1.67 -14.86 14.89
C ILE A 335 1.01 -14.35 16.19
N MET A 336 -0.31 -14.19 16.20
CA MET A 336 -1.08 -13.73 17.37
C MET A 336 -1.23 -14.80 18.45
N ILE A 337 -0.99 -16.07 18.14
CA ILE A 337 -1.07 -17.16 19.12
C ILE A 337 0.22 -17.21 19.96
N ASP A 338 0.13 -16.76 21.21
CA ASP A 338 1.19 -16.90 22.21
C ASP A 338 0.69 -17.74 23.40
N LEU A 339 1.08 -19.02 23.45
CA LEU A 339 0.68 -19.93 24.52
C LEU A 339 1.25 -19.55 25.90
N LYS A 340 2.22 -18.61 25.96
CA LYS A 340 2.75 -18.08 27.23
C LYS A 340 1.89 -16.94 27.79
N ASP A 341 1.09 -16.30 26.95
CA ASP A 341 0.18 -15.21 27.34
C ASP A 341 -1.20 -15.41 26.69
N PRO A 342 -1.99 -16.40 27.18
CA PRO A 342 -3.23 -16.83 26.53
C PRO A 342 -4.33 -15.77 26.53
N GLU A 343 -4.44 -14.98 27.60
CA GLU A 343 -5.48 -13.96 27.75
C GLU A 343 -5.30 -12.83 26.73
N ASN A 344 -4.07 -12.34 26.61
CA ASN A 344 -3.74 -11.29 25.65
C ASN A 344 -3.85 -11.77 24.20
N SER A 345 -3.39 -13.01 23.93
CA SER A 345 -3.55 -13.63 22.61
C SER A 345 -5.02 -13.77 22.21
N PHE A 346 -5.88 -14.16 23.16
CA PHE A 346 -7.31 -14.25 22.93
C PHE A 346 -7.91 -12.88 22.59
N GLN A 347 -7.59 -11.84 23.36
CA GLN A 347 -8.07 -10.49 23.10
C GLN A 347 -7.62 -9.98 21.72
N HIS A 348 -6.35 -10.17 21.36
CA HIS A 348 -5.85 -9.77 20.04
C HIS A 348 -6.57 -10.47 18.88
N LEU A 349 -6.84 -11.78 19.01
CA LEU A 349 -7.58 -12.53 17.99
C LEU A 349 -9.03 -12.07 17.88
N TYR A 350 -9.65 -11.74 19.01
CA TYR A 350 -11.00 -11.19 19.06
C TYR A 350 -11.06 -9.80 18.39
N ASP A 351 -10.12 -8.91 18.71
CA ASP A 351 -10.04 -7.58 18.10
C ASP A 351 -9.74 -7.69 16.59
N TYR A 352 -8.84 -8.58 16.19
CA TYR A 352 -8.52 -8.84 14.78
C TYR A 352 -9.73 -9.33 13.98
N SER A 353 -10.52 -10.25 14.53
CA SER A 353 -11.70 -10.78 13.83
C SER A 353 -12.74 -9.68 13.60
N ARG A 354 -12.92 -8.76 14.56
CA ARG A 354 -13.94 -7.71 14.53
C ARG A 354 -13.54 -6.46 13.75
N SER A 355 -12.26 -6.10 13.76
CA SER A 355 -11.77 -4.84 13.15
C SER A 355 -11.06 -5.04 11.82
N VAL A 356 -10.31 -6.13 11.64
CA VAL A 356 -9.48 -6.34 10.44
C VAL A 356 -10.14 -7.33 9.49
N LEU A 357 -10.46 -8.53 9.96
CA LEU A 357 -10.94 -9.61 9.09
C LEU A 357 -12.30 -9.28 8.44
N ILE A 358 -13.23 -8.71 9.21
CA ILE A 358 -14.54 -8.26 8.70
C ILE A 358 -14.37 -7.22 7.59
N ASP A 359 -13.47 -6.25 7.75
CA ASP A 359 -13.28 -5.20 6.75
C ASP A 359 -12.62 -5.73 5.48
N ILE A 360 -11.68 -6.68 5.59
CA ILE A 360 -11.13 -7.38 4.42
C ILE A 360 -12.23 -8.11 3.66
N ILE A 361 -13.17 -8.76 4.37
CA ILE A 361 -14.31 -9.48 3.76
C ILE A 361 -15.24 -8.49 3.05
N LYS A 362 -15.56 -7.35 3.66
CA LYS A 362 -16.39 -6.31 3.02
C LYS A 362 -15.77 -5.78 1.74
N GLU A 363 -14.45 -5.59 1.71
CA GLU A 363 -13.72 -5.17 0.51
C GLU A 363 -13.57 -6.28 -0.55
N ARG A 364 -13.74 -7.55 -0.15
CA ARG A 364 -13.50 -8.76 -0.97
C ARG A 364 -14.62 -9.78 -0.74
N PRO A 365 -15.88 -9.44 -1.06
CA PRO A 365 -17.04 -10.23 -0.68
C PRO A 365 -17.06 -11.63 -1.30
N CYS A 366 -16.40 -11.83 -2.45
CA CYS A 366 -16.31 -13.16 -3.08
C CYS A 366 -15.25 -14.10 -2.50
N TYR A 367 -14.42 -13.65 -1.55
CA TYR A 367 -13.34 -14.47 -0.99
C TYR A 367 -13.90 -15.44 0.06
N VAL A 368 -14.53 -16.52 -0.41
CA VAL A 368 -15.24 -17.52 0.40
C VAL A 368 -14.46 -18.00 1.63
N MET A 369 -13.16 -18.26 1.48
CA MET A 369 -12.34 -18.79 2.57
C MET A 369 -12.18 -17.79 3.73
N LEU A 370 -12.23 -16.48 3.47
CA LEU A 370 -12.15 -15.49 4.55
C LEU A 370 -13.38 -15.54 5.45
N GLY A 371 -14.57 -15.69 4.86
CA GLY A 371 -15.80 -15.92 5.62
C GLY A 371 -15.75 -17.22 6.43
N LYS A 372 -15.20 -18.29 5.85
CA LYS A 372 -14.98 -19.56 6.58
C LYS A 372 -14.02 -19.39 7.77
N ILE A 373 -12.92 -18.65 7.60
CA ILE A 373 -11.97 -18.35 8.69
C ILE A 373 -12.64 -17.51 9.78
N LEU A 374 -13.44 -16.50 9.42
CA LEU A 374 -14.16 -15.68 10.40
C LEU A 374 -15.10 -16.54 11.24
N ASN A 375 -15.93 -17.37 10.59
CA ASN A 375 -16.85 -18.28 11.28
C ASN A 375 -16.12 -19.30 12.16
N MET A 376 -14.97 -19.81 11.71
CA MET A 376 -14.12 -20.69 12.50
C MET A 376 -13.56 -19.98 13.74
N LEU A 377 -13.06 -18.75 13.61
CA LEU A 377 -12.57 -17.97 14.74
C LEU A 377 -13.70 -17.72 15.75
N ASP A 378 -14.86 -17.25 15.29
CA ASP A 378 -16.02 -17.04 16.15
C ASP A 378 -16.43 -18.33 16.87
N TYR A 379 -16.45 -19.46 16.16
CA TYR A 379 -16.76 -20.76 16.75
C TYR A 379 -15.76 -21.17 17.84
N ILE A 380 -14.45 -21.18 17.54
CA ILE A 380 -13.41 -21.63 18.48
C ILE A 380 -13.30 -20.68 19.68
N LEU A 381 -13.36 -19.37 19.45
CA LEU A 381 -13.23 -18.38 20.52
C LEU A 381 -14.44 -18.42 21.48
N CYS A 382 -15.64 -18.73 20.97
CA CYS A 382 -16.86 -18.87 21.76
C CYS A 382 -17.02 -20.22 22.47
N GLN A 383 -16.17 -21.22 22.21
CA GLN A 383 -16.27 -22.52 22.90
C GLN A 383 -16.08 -22.39 24.42
N SER A 384 -16.63 -23.33 25.18
CA SER A 384 -16.32 -23.49 26.61
C SER A 384 -14.91 -24.03 26.80
N GLY A 385 -14.21 -23.60 27.85
CA GLY A 385 -12.85 -24.05 28.17
C GLY A 385 -11.87 -22.91 28.40
N SER A 386 -10.63 -23.24 28.77
CA SER A 386 -9.60 -22.22 29.01
C SER A 386 -9.07 -21.62 27.71
N ASN A 387 -8.64 -20.36 27.74
CA ASN A 387 -8.06 -19.69 26.57
C ASN A 387 -6.85 -20.47 26.01
N THR A 388 -6.05 -21.09 26.87
CA THR A 388 -4.96 -21.98 26.45
C THR A 388 -5.43 -23.16 25.62
N GLN A 389 -6.55 -23.79 25.97
CA GLN A 389 -7.11 -24.92 25.20
C GLN A 389 -7.57 -24.45 23.82
N LYS A 390 -8.30 -23.32 23.76
CA LYS A 390 -8.79 -22.73 22.51
C LYS A 390 -7.65 -22.36 21.56
N LEU A 391 -6.59 -21.74 22.09
CA LEU A 391 -5.41 -21.36 21.32
C LEU A 391 -4.64 -22.57 20.77
N LYS A 392 -4.57 -23.67 21.53
CA LYS A 392 -3.96 -24.93 21.03
C LYS A 392 -4.75 -25.51 19.87
N ILE A 393 -6.08 -25.55 19.97
CA ILE A 393 -6.96 -26.01 18.88
C ILE A 393 -6.75 -25.11 17.66
N LEU A 394 -6.78 -23.79 17.83
CA LEU A 394 -6.59 -22.84 16.75
C LEU A 394 -5.22 -23.01 16.08
N GLN A 395 -4.15 -23.18 16.86
CA GLN A 395 -2.80 -23.43 16.33
C GLN A 395 -2.75 -24.70 15.47
N GLN A 396 -3.35 -25.79 15.95
CA GLN A 396 -3.43 -27.05 15.19
C GLN A 396 -4.21 -26.89 13.89
N VAL A 397 -5.36 -26.20 13.94
CA VAL A 397 -6.20 -25.95 12.76
C VAL A 397 -5.46 -25.10 11.72
N MET A 398 -4.74 -24.04 12.13
CA MET A 398 -3.94 -23.22 11.20
C MET A 398 -2.82 -24.01 10.53
N GLN A 399 -2.09 -24.82 11.30
CA GLN A 399 -1.02 -25.67 10.76
C GLN A 399 -1.56 -26.69 9.76
N LYS A 400 -2.65 -27.40 10.10
CA LYS A 400 -3.27 -28.38 9.20
C LYS A 400 -3.83 -27.71 7.94
N LEU A 401 -4.43 -26.52 8.07
CA LEU A 401 -4.94 -25.76 6.92
C LEU A 401 -3.80 -25.33 5.97
N GLN A 402 -2.66 -24.89 6.51
CA GLN A 402 -1.50 -24.53 5.71
C GLN A 402 -0.93 -25.75 4.97
N SER A 403 -0.79 -26.89 5.64
CA SER A 403 -0.36 -28.15 5.03
C SER A 403 -1.31 -28.61 3.93
N TYR A 404 -2.61 -28.62 4.20
CA TYR A 404 -3.64 -28.96 3.22
C TYR A 404 -3.55 -28.10 1.96
N ARG A 405 -3.39 -26.78 2.12
CA ARG A 405 -3.26 -25.86 0.98
C ARG A 405 -1.99 -26.11 0.16
N LYS A 406 -0.88 -26.48 0.80
CA LYS A 406 0.37 -26.83 0.11
C LYS A 406 0.21 -28.11 -0.69
N GLU A 407 -0.42 -29.14 -0.12
CA GLU A 407 -0.66 -30.43 -0.79
C GLU A 407 -1.68 -30.32 -1.93
N SER A 408 -2.72 -29.51 -1.73
CA SER A 408 -3.79 -29.29 -2.72
C SER A 408 -3.27 -28.83 -4.08
N PHE A 409 -2.18 -28.04 -4.11
CA PHE A 409 -1.58 -27.62 -5.38
C PHE A 409 -1.08 -28.80 -6.22
N ASN A 410 -0.48 -29.82 -5.61
CA ASN A 410 0.03 -31.00 -6.32
C ASN A 410 -1.11 -31.81 -6.94
N HIS A 411 -2.24 -31.90 -6.23
CA HIS A 411 -3.43 -32.59 -6.73
C HIS A 411 -4.10 -31.81 -7.87
N ILE A 412 -4.26 -30.49 -7.74
CA ILE A 412 -4.80 -29.65 -8.83
C ILE A 412 -3.94 -29.78 -10.09
N GLN A 413 -2.61 -29.75 -9.95
CA GLN A 413 -1.69 -29.96 -11.07
C GLN A 413 -1.96 -31.30 -11.77
N SER A 414 -2.08 -32.38 -11.00
CA SER A 414 -2.34 -33.73 -11.51
C SER A 414 -3.68 -33.83 -12.23
N TYR A 415 -4.77 -33.38 -11.63
CA TYR A 415 -6.11 -33.42 -12.26
C TYR A 415 -6.27 -32.45 -13.42
N SER A 416 -5.54 -31.33 -13.41
CA SER A 416 -5.54 -30.40 -14.54
C SER A 416 -4.85 -30.97 -15.76
N PHE A 417 -3.82 -31.80 -15.55
CA PHE A 417 -2.98 -32.35 -16.61
C PHE A 417 -3.83 -33.04 -17.68
N ASP A 418 -4.72 -33.95 -17.30
CA ASP A 418 -5.57 -34.73 -18.21
C ASP A 418 -6.45 -33.87 -19.13
N ARG A 419 -6.79 -32.65 -18.71
CA ARG A 419 -7.60 -31.71 -19.50
C ARG A 419 -6.76 -30.83 -20.42
N ILE A 420 -5.57 -30.44 -19.98
CA ILE A 420 -4.80 -29.38 -20.65
C ILE A 420 -3.60 -29.91 -21.45
N PHE A 421 -3.18 -31.16 -21.25
CA PHE A 421 -1.91 -31.65 -21.81
C PHE A 421 -1.85 -31.70 -23.34
N GLN A 422 -3.01 -31.92 -23.98
CA GLN A 422 -3.14 -32.00 -25.43
C GLN A 422 -3.08 -30.64 -26.10
N ALA A 423 -3.36 -29.57 -25.36
CA ALA A 423 -3.43 -28.24 -25.93
C ALA A 423 -2.04 -27.66 -26.22
N ASN A 424 -1.95 -26.97 -27.36
CA ASN A 424 -0.78 -26.25 -27.84
C ASN A 424 -0.91 -24.73 -27.62
N SER A 425 -2.13 -24.24 -27.36
CA SER A 425 -2.37 -22.81 -27.16
C SER A 425 -3.40 -22.51 -26.08
N PHE A 426 -3.04 -21.62 -25.15
CA PHE A 426 -3.88 -21.22 -24.02
C PHE A 426 -4.09 -19.71 -24.03
N LEU A 427 -5.28 -19.27 -23.64
CA LEU A 427 -5.50 -17.89 -23.23
C LEU A 427 -5.69 -17.83 -21.72
N ILE A 428 -5.00 -16.88 -21.08
CA ILE A 428 -5.12 -16.60 -19.65
C ILE A 428 -5.51 -15.15 -19.41
N TYR A 429 -6.35 -14.92 -18.41
CA TYR A 429 -6.84 -13.61 -18.00
C TYR A 429 -6.94 -13.57 -16.47
N GLY A 430 -6.47 -12.47 -15.86
CA GLY A 430 -6.50 -12.28 -14.41
C GLY A 430 -5.47 -13.14 -13.65
N PHE A 431 -4.51 -12.51 -12.96
CA PHE A 431 -3.39 -13.22 -12.33
C PHE A 431 -3.84 -14.31 -11.33
N SER A 432 -3.50 -15.57 -11.63
CA SER A 432 -3.72 -16.73 -10.78
C SER A 432 -2.45 -17.56 -10.64
N SER A 433 -1.94 -17.66 -9.40
CA SER A 433 -0.80 -18.52 -9.08
C SER A 433 -1.11 -20.00 -9.28
N THR A 434 -2.37 -20.42 -9.13
CA THR A 434 -2.79 -21.80 -9.41
C THR A 434 -2.60 -22.14 -10.88
N VAL A 435 -2.95 -21.23 -11.79
CA VAL A 435 -2.75 -21.43 -13.24
C VAL A 435 -1.26 -21.51 -13.57
N VAL A 436 -0.42 -20.63 -13.01
CA VAL A 436 1.05 -20.70 -13.18
C VAL A 436 1.59 -22.05 -12.74
N ASN A 437 1.21 -22.52 -11.55
CA ASN A 437 1.67 -23.80 -11.01
C ASN A 437 1.25 -25.00 -11.87
N CYS A 438 0.04 -24.98 -12.44
CA CYS A 438 -0.42 -26.03 -13.36
C CYS A 438 0.37 -26.03 -14.68
N LEU A 439 0.66 -24.85 -15.22
CA LEU A 439 1.48 -24.72 -16.43
C LEU A 439 2.94 -25.15 -16.18
N GLU A 440 3.53 -24.80 -15.03
CA GLU A 440 4.86 -25.27 -14.61
C GLU A 440 4.92 -26.81 -14.55
N HIS A 441 3.90 -27.43 -13.94
CA HIS A 441 3.81 -28.89 -13.87
C HIS A 441 3.67 -29.52 -15.26
N LEU A 442 2.83 -28.94 -16.12
CA LEU A 442 2.67 -29.38 -17.50
C LEU A 442 4.00 -29.33 -18.25
N GLN A 443 4.78 -28.26 -18.09
CA GLN A 443 6.08 -28.10 -18.73
C GLN A 443 7.09 -29.14 -18.24
N THR A 444 7.07 -29.47 -16.95
CA THR A 444 7.92 -30.51 -16.36
C THR A 444 7.61 -31.90 -16.93
N LYS A 445 6.33 -32.20 -17.17
CA LYS A 445 5.87 -33.51 -17.64
C LYS A 445 5.96 -33.69 -19.16
N ILE A 446 5.61 -32.65 -19.91
CA ILE A 446 5.63 -32.64 -21.39
C ILE A 446 6.31 -31.35 -21.85
N PRO A 447 7.65 -31.32 -21.91
CA PRO A 447 8.41 -30.16 -22.35
C PRO A 447 8.18 -29.95 -23.86
N ARG A 448 7.35 -28.96 -24.21
CA ARG A 448 7.05 -28.56 -25.60
C ARG A 448 6.92 -27.05 -25.68
N ASN A 449 7.19 -26.50 -26.85
CA ASN A 449 6.90 -25.10 -27.13
C ASN A 449 5.39 -24.91 -27.30
N ARG A 450 4.75 -24.22 -26.36
CA ARG A 450 3.31 -23.92 -26.38
C ARG A 450 3.07 -22.42 -26.38
N ARG A 451 2.01 -21.97 -27.04
CA ARG A 451 1.64 -20.55 -27.08
C ARG A 451 0.78 -20.19 -25.88
N ILE A 452 1.16 -19.16 -25.14
CA ILE A 452 0.35 -18.61 -24.05
C ILE A 452 0.00 -17.17 -24.38
N TYR A 453 -1.28 -16.91 -24.60
CA TYR A 453 -1.83 -15.58 -24.79
C TYR A 453 -2.20 -14.99 -23.42
N VAL A 454 -1.44 -13.98 -22.99
CA VAL A 454 -1.61 -13.31 -21.69
C VAL A 454 -2.31 -11.98 -21.92
N CYS A 455 -3.55 -11.88 -21.45
CA CYS A 455 -4.33 -10.65 -21.56
C CYS A 455 -3.81 -9.57 -20.60
N GLU A 456 -3.94 -8.30 -20.98
CA GLU A 456 -3.49 -7.16 -20.17
C GLU A 456 -4.23 -7.05 -18.83
N ALA A 457 -5.52 -7.44 -18.81
CA ALA A 457 -6.44 -7.30 -17.69
C ALA A 457 -6.44 -5.86 -17.14
N ARG A 458 -6.79 -4.94 -18.05
CA ARG A 458 -6.74 -3.48 -17.85
C ARG A 458 -7.42 -3.01 -16.57
N PRO A 459 -8.62 -3.50 -16.17
CA PRO A 459 -9.32 -3.02 -14.97
C PRO A 459 -8.51 -3.04 -13.68
N LYS A 460 -7.50 -3.90 -13.59
CA LYS A 460 -6.68 -4.12 -12.40
C LYS A 460 -5.29 -3.46 -12.50
N THR A 461 -4.99 -2.83 -13.64
CA THR A 461 -3.75 -2.06 -13.84
C THR A 461 -3.69 -0.91 -12.84
N LYS A 462 -2.48 -0.55 -12.42
CA LYS A 462 -2.25 0.55 -11.48
C LYS A 462 -1.08 1.40 -11.93
N TYR A 463 -1.30 2.70 -11.95
CA TYR A 463 -0.27 3.68 -12.21
C TYR A 463 0.09 4.46 -10.94
N ARG A 464 1.40 4.74 -10.78
CA ARG A 464 1.89 5.77 -9.87
C ARG A 464 1.91 7.11 -10.60
N PHE A 465 2.61 8.09 -10.04
CA PHE A 465 2.73 9.40 -10.66
C PHE A 465 3.11 9.35 -12.16
N ASN A 466 2.41 10.16 -12.96
CA ASN A 466 2.66 10.38 -14.38
C ASN A 466 2.76 9.08 -15.19
N ASN A 467 1.73 8.24 -15.10
CA ASN A 467 1.60 6.97 -15.82
C ASN A 467 2.73 5.96 -15.60
N ARG A 468 3.49 6.06 -14.51
CA ARG A 468 4.48 5.04 -14.16
C ARG A 468 3.79 3.77 -13.70
N LEU A 469 3.88 2.70 -14.51
CA LEU A 469 3.25 1.43 -14.21
C LEU A 469 3.76 0.85 -12.87
N SER A 470 2.85 0.53 -11.95
CA SER A 470 3.16 -0.16 -10.69
C SER A 470 2.73 -1.61 -10.67
N TYR A 471 1.65 -1.92 -11.38
CA TYR A 471 1.09 -3.26 -11.41
C TYR A 471 0.27 -3.49 -12.68
N SER A 472 0.43 -4.66 -13.26
CA SER A 472 -0.41 -5.21 -14.33
C SER A 472 -0.45 -6.73 -14.15
N ASP A 473 -1.63 -7.33 -14.26
CA ASP A 473 -1.79 -8.78 -14.18
C ASP A 473 -1.00 -9.50 -15.29
N CYS A 474 -0.93 -8.92 -16.47
CA CYS A 474 -0.15 -9.44 -17.59
C CYS A 474 1.33 -9.54 -17.25
N ILE A 475 1.95 -8.42 -16.83
CA ILE A 475 3.37 -8.42 -16.46
C ILE A 475 3.61 -9.39 -15.31
N LYS A 476 2.72 -9.41 -14.31
CA LYS A 476 2.84 -10.34 -13.18
C LYS A 476 2.76 -11.80 -13.62
N TYR A 477 1.90 -12.15 -14.57
CA TYR A 477 1.84 -13.49 -15.14
C TYR A 477 3.14 -13.87 -15.86
N ILE A 478 3.64 -12.97 -16.71
CA ILE A 478 4.87 -13.20 -17.48
C ILE A 478 6.06 -13.44 -16.54
N GLU A 479 6.25 -12.57 -15.54
CA GLU A 479 7.31 -12.74 -14.55
C GLU A 479 7.25 -14.10 -13.82
N GLU A 480 6.06 -14.56 -13.46
CA GLU A 480 5.91 -15.83 -12.73
C GLU A 480 6.04 -17.06 -13.65
N LEU A 481 5.62 -16.95 -14.92
CA LEU A 481 5.84 -17.99 -15.93
C LEU A 481 7.33 -18.13 -16.29
N GLU A 482 8.06 -17.01 -16.44
CA GLU A 482 9.52 -17.03 -16.67
C GLU A 482 10.26 -17.66 -15.48
N LYS A 483 9.88 -17.30 -14.24
CA LYS A 483 10.45 -17.94 -13.04
C LYS A 483 10.12 -19.43 -12.96
N ALA A 484 8.92 -19.83 -13.39
CA ALA A 484 8.54 -21.23 -13.46
C ALA A 484 9.40 -21.98 -14.48
N GLU A 485 9.57 -21.43 -15.67
CA GLU A 485 10.42 -22.00 -16.71
C GLU A 485 11.87 -22.16 -16.25
N GLU A 486 12.42 -21.14 -15.57
CA GLU A 486 13.77 -21.20 -14.99
C GLU A 486 13.89 -22.31 -13.93
N ARG A 487 12.88 -22.51 -13.08
CA ARG A 487 12.86 -23.63 -12.11
C ARG A 487 12.81 -24.98 -12.80
N VAL A 488 12.01 -25.13 -13.86
CA VAL A 488 11.94 -26.38 -14.63
C VAL A 488 13.29 -26.66 -15.30
N ARG A 489 13.92 -25.63 -15.88
CA ARG A 489 15.25 -25.73 -16.52
C ARG A 489 16.34 -26.15 -15.54
N GLN A 490 16.40 -25.53 -14.36
CA GLN A 490 17.39 -25.84 -13.32
C GLN A 490 17.25 -27.27 -12.77
N ASN A 491 16.05 -27.82 -12.76
CA ASN A 491 15.77 -29.17 -12.27
C ASN A 491 15.82 -30.25 -13.37
N SER A 492 16.05 -29.86 -14.63
CA SER A 492 16.14 -30.80 -15.75
C SER A 492 17.54 -31.42 -15.85
N THR A 493 17.62 -32.74 -15.96
CA THR A 493 18.87 -33.49 -16.11
C THR A 493 19.43 -33.49 -17.54
N ASP A 494 18.63 -33.08 -18.53
CA ASP A 494 18.98 -33.09 -19.96
C ASP A 494 19.20 -31.65 -20.48
N ALA A 495 20.37 -31.10 -20.20
CA ALA A 495 20.74 -29.73 -20.56
C ALA A 495 20.91 -29.48 -22.08
N THR A 496 21.04 -30.55 -22.89
CA THR A 496 21.40 -30.46 -24.32
C THR A 496 20.21 -30.45 -25.29
N ASN A 497 18.98 -30.75 -24.82
CA ASN A 497 17.77 -30.85 -25.66
C ASN A 497 16.59 -29.99 -25.18
N TYR A 498 16.82 -28.98 -24.33
CA TYR A 498 15.74 -28.15 -23.81
C TYR A 498 15.23 -27.13 -24.86
N THR A 499 14.46 -27.60 -25.85
CA THR A 499 13.70 -26.77 -26.80
C THR A 499 12.33 -26.38 -26.22
N SER A 500 12.24 -26.24 -24.90
CA SER A 500 11.00 -26.21 -24.16
C SER A 500 10.86 -24.86 -23.47
N GLY A 501 9.72 -24.21 -23.67
CA GLY A 501 9.41 -22.92 -23.08
C GLY A 501 8.02 -22.47 -23.52
N PHE A 502 7.50 -21.45 -22.86
CA PHE A 502 6.25 -20.83 -23.29
C PHE A 502 6.53 -19.74 -24.31
N ASN A 503 5.93 -19.84 -25.50
CA ASN A 503 5.84 -18.71 -26.41
C ASN A 503 4.76 -17.76 -25.89
N ILE A 504 5.17 -16.83 -25.04
CA ILE A 504 4.31 -15.86 -24.38
C ILE A 504 3.97 -14.72 -25.37
N ILE A 505 2.67 -14.50 -25.57
CA ILE A 505 2.12 -13.49 -26.46
C ILE A 505 1.24 -12.57 -25.63
N LYS A 506 1.57 -11.27 -25.57
CA LYS A 506 0.74 -10.27 -24.90
C LYS A 506 -0.45 -9.89 -25.75
N VAL A 507 -1.62 -9.73 -25.12
CA VAL A 507 -2.88 -9.47 -25.83
C VAL A 507 -3.64 -8.33 -25.14
N PRO A 508 -4.07 -7.28 -25.87
CA PRO A 508 -5.02 -6.32 -25.32
C PRO A 508 -6.37 -7.01 -25.10
N ASP A 509 -7.12 -6.64 -24.07
CA ASP A 509 -8.36 -7.34 -23.71
C ASP A 509 -9.38 -7.33 -24.87
N SER A 510 -9.38 -6.26 -25.68
CA SER A 510 -10.19 -6.11 -26.89
C SER A 510 -9.78 -7.01 -28.07
N GLY A 511 -8.55 -7.53 -28.05
CA GLY A 511 -8.01 -8.42 -29.10
C GLY A 511 -8.45 -9.87 -28.99
N VAL A 512 -9.10 -10.26 -27.88
CA VAL A 512 -9.42 -11.66 -27.57
C VAL A 512 -10.39 -12.27 -28.59
N ALA A 513 -11.44 -11.54 -28.98
CA ALA A 513 -12.39 -12.02 -30.00
C ALA A 513 -11.70 -12.30 -31.35
N ASN A 514 -10.69 -11.50 -31.72
CA ASN A 514 -9.91 -11.72 -32.93
C ASN A 514 -9.16 -13.06 -32.86
N LEU A 515 -8.47 -13.34 -31.75
CA LEU A 515 -7.78 -14.62 -31.55
C LEU A 515 -8.73 -15.81 -31.66
N PHE A 516 -9.90 -15.73 -31.05
CA PHE A 516 -10.90 -16.79 -31.11
C PHE A 516 -11.47 -16.96 -32.53
N SER A 517 -11.74 -15.89 -33.26
CA SER A 517 -12.26 -15.95 -34.63
C SER A 517 -11.31 -16.66 -35.61
N TYR A 518 -10.00 -16.57 -35.37
CA TYR A 518 -8.97 -17.26 -36.15
C TYR A 518 -8.51 -18.59 -35.55
N LYS A 519 -9.22 -19.10 -34.53
CA LYS A 519 -8.91 -20.37 -33.84
C LYS A 519 -7.45 -20.44 -33.36
N LYS A 520 -6.90 -19.30 -32.91
CA LYS A 520 -5.51 -19.20 -32.43
C LYS A 520 -5.31 -19.72 -31.00
N VAL A 521 -6.41 -19.95 -30.29
CA VAL A 521 -6.49 -20.42 -28.90
C VAL A 521 -7.32 -21.70 -28.88
N GLU A 522 -6.85 -22.73 -28.20
CA GLU A 522 -7.56 -24.01 -28.06
C GLU A 522 -8.37 -24.08 -26.76
N MET A 523 -7.95 -23.36 -25.71
CA MET A 523 -8.69 -23.28 -24.44
C MET A 523 -8.35 -22.03 -23.63
N VAL A 524 -9.26 -21.66 -22.73
CA VAL A 524 -9.06 -20.60 -21.74
C VAL A 524 -8.80 -21.21 -20.36
N LEU A 525 -7.77 -20.73 -19.64
CA LEU A 525 -7.51 -21.11 -18.25
C LEU A 525 -7.70 -19.89 -17.34
N LEU A 526 -8.59 -20.01 -16.36
CA LEU A 526 -8.89 -18.96 -15.38
C LEU A 526 -8.61 -19.44 -13.95
N GLY A 527 -8.33 -18.50 -13.06
CA GLY A 527 -8.42 -18.72 -11.61
C GLY A 527 -9.82 -18.40 -11.08
N ALA A 528 -10.02 -18.63 -9.78
CA ALA A 528 -11.20 -18.16 -9.04
C ALA A 528 -10.79 -17.41 -7.77
N ASN A 529 -11.52 -16.35 -7.43
CA ASN A 529 -11.50 -15.75 -6.09
C ASN A 529 -12.53 -16.44 -5.18
N GLY A 530 -13.71 -16.73 -5.74
CA GLY A 530 -14.78 -17.54 -5.13
C GLY A 530 -15.57 -18.31 -6.17
N ILE A 531 -16.15 -19.42 -5.77
CA ILE A 531 -17.00 -20.29 -6.60
C ILE A 531 -18.28 -20.59 -5.82
N SER A 532 -19.45 -20.32 -6.40
CA SER A 532 -20.72 -20.57 -5.74
C SER A 532 -21.04 -22.05 -5.72
N LEU A 533 -22.00 -22.46 -4.89
CA LEU A 533 -22.48 -23.85 -4.88
C LEU A 533 -23.15 -24.27 -6.20
N THR A 534 -23.61 -23.29 -6.99
CA THR A 534 -24.20 -23.49 -8.32
C THR A 534 -23.17 -23.46 -9.46
N GLY A 535 -21.89 -23.20 -9.15
CA GLY A 535 -20.79 -23.18 -10.12
C GLY A 535 -20.45 -21.80 -10.70
N ASP A 536 -21.12 -20.73 -10.27
CA ASP A 536 -20.76 -19.37 -10.69
C ASP A 536 -19.38 -19.00 -10.15
N VAL A 537 -18.52 -18.45 -10.99
CA VAL A 537 -17.15 -18.10 -10.62
C VAL A 537 -17.00 -16.60 -10.53
N ALA A 538 -16.62 -16.10 -9.35
CA ALA A 538 -16.28 -14.71 -9.14
C ALA A 538 -14.76 -14.49 -9.27
N HIS A 539 -14.38 -13.47 -10.02
CA HIS A 539 -13.01 -13.00 -10.13
C HIS A 539 -12.97 -11.50 -10.47
N SER A 540 -11.78 -10.93 -10.65
CA SER A 540 -11.61 -9.52 -11.03
C SER A 540 -12.31 -9.16 -12.35
N LEU A 541 -12.81 -7.93 -12.52
CA LEU A 541 -13.51 -7.49 -13.74
C LEU A 541 -12.84 -7.94 -15.06
N GLY A 542 -13.66 -8.47 -15.96
CA GLY A 542 -13.34 -8.88 -17.33
C GLY A 542 -13.39 -10.40 -17.57
N HIS A 543 -13.46 -11.24 -16.54
CA HIS A 543 -13.54 -12.70 -16.72
C HIS A 543 -14.85 -13.10 -17.42
N LEU A 544 -15.94 -12.40 -17.12
CA LEU A 544 -17.23 -12.60 -17.78
C LEU A 544 -17.13 -12.36 -19.29
N SER A 545 -16.48 -11.26 -19.68
CA SER A 545 -16.28 -10.91 -21.09
C SER A 545 -15.51 -12.02 -21.83
N ILE A 546 -14.40 -12.49 -21.24
CA ILE A 546 -13.60 -13.58 -21.81
C ILE A 546 -14.42 -14.86 -21.95
N ALA A 547 -15.16 -15.27 -20.91
CA ALA A 547 -15.92 -16.52 -20.91
C ALA A 547 -17.10 -16.48 -21.90
N VAL A 548 -17.79 -15.34 -22.01
CA VAL A 548 -18.86 -15.14 -23.00
C VAL A 548 -18.31 -15.24 -24.43
N MET A 549 -17.19 -14.56 -24.70
CA MET A 549 -16.53 -14.64 -26.01
C MET A 549 -16.08 -16.07 -26.32
N ALA A 550 -15.45 -16.75 -25.36
CA ALA A 550 -14.98 -18.13 -25.53
C ALA A 550 -16.15 -19.08 -25.89
N GLY A 551 -17.27 -18.98 -25.16
CA GLY A 551 -18.48 -19.75 -25.45
C GLY A 551 -19.03 -19.50 -26.86
N ASN A 552 -19.07 -18.24 -27.33
CA ASN A 552 -19.55 -17.91 -28.67
C ASN A 552 -18.68 -18.52 -29.79
N TYR A 553 -17.37 -18.66 -29.56
CA TYR A 553 -16.44 -19.28 -30.49
C TYR A 553 -16.18 -20.77 -30.21
N ARG A 554 -16.91 -21.37 -29.27
CA ARG A 554 -16.78 -22.79 -28.85
C ARG A 554 -15.37 -23.13 -28.36
N ILE A 555 -14.75 -22.21 -27.63
CA ILE A 555 -13.49 -22.43 -26.93
C ILE A 555 -13.81 -22.81 -25.46
N PRO A 556 -13.36 -23.97 -24.97
CA PRO A 556 -13.65 -24.41 -23.61
C PRO A 556 -12.92 -23.53 -22.58
N VAL A 557 -13.62 -23.24 -21.47
CA VAL A 557 -13.11 -22.45 -20.35
C VAL A 557 -12.93 -23.36 -19.14
N TYR A 558 -11.70 -23.51 -18.66
CA TYR A 558 -11.39 -24.26 -17.45
C TYR A 558 -11.03 -23.34 -16.30
N VAL A 559 -11.61 -23.61 -15.13
CA VAL A 559 -11.34 -22.84 -13.90
C VAL A 559 -10.50 -23.70 -12.96
N LEU A 560 -9.32 -23.22 -12.60
CA LEU A 560 -8.38 -23.89 -11.70
C LEU A 560 -8.39 -23.22 -10.33
N ALA A 561 -8.88 -23.92 -9.31
CA ALA A 561 -9.05 -23.37 -7.97
C ALA A 561 -9.03 -24.44 -6.87
N ASN A 562 -8.70 -24.05 -5.64
CA ASN A 562 -8.84 -24.96 -4.51
C ASN A 562 -10.32 -25.08 -4.10
N SER A 563 -10.76 -26.26 -3.65
CA SER A 563 -12.17 -26.46 -3.22
C SER A 563 -12.55 -25.60 -2.00
N ILE A 564 -11.56 -25.10 -1.24
CA ILE A 564 -11.80 -24.14 -0.15
C ILE A 564 -12.49 -22.85 -0.62
N LYS A 565 -12.31 -22.49 -1.90
CA LYS A 565 -12.94 -21.33 -2.53
C LYS A 565 -14.38 -21.59 -2.98
N ILE A 566 -14.88 -22.81 -2.84
CA ILE A 566 -16.27 -23.18 -3.10
C ILE A 566 -17.11 -22.92 -1.86
N GLY A 567 -18.18 -22.15 -2.01
CA GLY A 567 -19.12 -21.83 -0.94
C GLY A 567 -20.01 -20.65 -1.28
N ASN A 568 -20.84 -20.23 -0.34
CA ASN A 568 -21.66 -19.04 -0.51
C ASN A 568 -20.81 -17.77 -0.41
N PHE A 569 -21.07 -16.81 -1.30
CA PHE A 569 -20.51 -15.48 -1.23
C PHE A 569 -21.53 -14.44 -1.70
N GLU A 570 -21.35 -13.20 -1.25
CA GLU A 570 -22.23 -12.09 -1.64
C GLU A 570 -21.82 -11.53 -3.01
N LYS A 571 -22.81 -11.34 -3.90
CA LYS A 571 -22.62 -10.71 -5.20
C LYS A 571 -22.71 -9.19 -5.03
N LYS A 572 -21.62 -8.46 -5.30
CA LYS A 572 -21.54 -6.99 -5.21
C LYS A 572 -21.07 -6.38 -6.55
N PRO A 573 -21.94 -6.33 -7.57
CA PRO A 573 -21.54 -5.89 -8.92
C PRO A 573 -21.06 -4.43 -8.99
N ASP A 574 -21.46 -3.57 -8.04
CA ASP A 574 -21.09 -2.15 -8.02
C ASP A 574 -19.99 -1.81 -7.00
N LEU A 575 -19.40 -2.81 -6.32
CA LEU A 575 -18.30 -2.58 -5.40
C LEU A 575 -17.09 -2.08 -6.19
N LYS A 576 -16.79 -0.78 -6.11
CA LYS A 576 -15.71 -0.16 -6.87
C LYS A 576 -14.32 -0.65 -6.45
N ARG A 577 -13.43 -0.79 -7.42
CA ARG A 577 -12.00 -0.97 -7.16
C ARG A 577 -11.38 0.39 -6.85
N ASN A 578 -10.61 0.47 -5.77
CA ASN A 578 -9.81 1.66 -5.47
C ASN A 578 -8.45 1.57 -6.21
N ASN A 579 -8.41 2.00 -7.48
CA ASN A 579 -7.18 2.07 -8.26
C ASN A 579 -7.19 3.16 -9.35
N THR A 580 -6.00 3.45 -9.87
CA THR A 580 -5.71 4.37 -10.97
C THR A 580 -5.47 3.58 -12.26
N TRP A 581 -6.53 2.95 -12.77
CA TRP A 581 -6.43 2.01 -13.91
C TRP A 581 -6.41 2.72 -15.27
N ASP A 582 -6.95 3.93 -15.33
CA ASP A 582 -7.12 4.76 -16.51
C ASP A 582 -5.84 5.55 -16.82
N THR A 583 -5.50 6.56 -16.03
CA THR A 583 -4.34 7.44 -16.18
C THR A 583 -4.03 8.20 -14.89
N THR A 584 -2.76 8.52 -14.69
CA THR A 584 -2.23 9.44 -13.68
C THR A 584 -1.31 10.49 -14.30
N ASP A 585 -1.41 10.64 -15.61
CA ASP A 585 -0.71 11.65 -16.41
C ASP A 585 -1.08 13.06 -15.93
N LEU A 586 -0.10 13.95 -15.81
CA LEU A 586 -0.34 15.31 -15.31
C LEU A 586 -1.32 16.12 -16.17
N TYR A 587 -1.32 15.88 -17.49
CA TYR A 587 -2.20 16.60 -18.42
C TYR A 587 -3.59 15.98 -18.45
N TYR A 588 -3.70 14.64 -18.52
CA TYR A 588 -5.00 13.99 -18.63
C TYR A 588 -5.73 13.75 -17.30
N ALA A 589 -5.01 13.56 -16.18
CA ALA A 589 -5.61 13.27 -14.87
C ALA A 589 -6.65 14.32 -14.42
N PRO A 590 -6.40 15.65 -14.54
CA PRO A 590 -7.39 16.67 -14.19
C PRO A 590 -8.65 16.66 -15.08
N ILE A 591 -8.53 16.15 -16.30
CA ILE A 591 -9.65 16.03 -17.24
C ILE A 591 -10.51 14.83 -16.83
N VAL A 592 -9.90 13.65 -16.65
CA VAL A 592 -10.63 12.42 -16.32
C VAL A 592 -11.23 12.44 -14.92
N SER A 593 -10.60 13.13 -13.95
CA SER A 593 -11.09 13.20 -12.56
C SER A 593 -12.43 13.90 -12.40
N GLN A 594 -12.93 14.55 -13.46
CA GLN A 594 -14.25 15.20 -13.49
C GLN A 594 -15.39 14.21 -13.80
N TYR A 595 -15.06 12.99 -14.21
CA TYR A 595 -16.01 11.96 -14.62
C TYR A 595 -16.06 10.81 -13.61
N GLU A 596 -17.17 10.08 -13.61
CA GLU A 596 -17.35 8.92 -12.73
C GLU A 596 -16.80 7.65 -13.38
N ASP A 597 -15.94 6.95 -12.63
CA ASP A 597 -15.45 5.62 -13.01
C ASP A 597 -16.47 4.52 -12.71
N TYR A 598 -16.70 3.67 -13.72
CA TYR A 598 -17.31 2.35 -13.56
C TYR A 598 -16.24 1.25 -13.73
N ASN A 599 -15.56 0.93 -12.63
CA ASN A 599 -14.61 -0.18 -12.54
C ASN A 599 -14.92 -1.05 -11.31
N PRO A 600 -15.92 -1.94 -11.41
CA PRO A 600 -16.18 -2.94 -10.38
C PRO A 600 -14.94 -3.73 -10.01
N ARG A 601 -14.83 -4.08 -8.74
CA ARG A 601 -13.75 -4.91 -8.24
C ARG A 601 -13.77 -6.27 -8.94
N GLU A 602 -14.96 -6.86 -9.03
CA GLU A 602 -15.17 -8.25 -9.42
C GLU A 602 -16.35 -8.36 -10.40
N ASP A 603 -16.29 -9.35 -11.28
CA ASP A 603 -17.43 -9.83 -12.07
C ASP A 603 -17.70 -11.31 -11.79
N ILE A 604 -18.80 -11.80 -12.34
CA ILE A 604 -19.27 -13.18 -12.11
C ILE A 604 -19.44 -13.85 -13.46
N VAL A 605 -18.73 -14.96 -13.64
CA VAL A 605 -18.86 -15.87 -14.77
C VAL A 605 -19.94 -16.90 -14.43
N PRO A 606 -21.05 -16.97 -15.18
CA PRO A 606 -22.07 -18.00 -14.98
C PRO A 606 -21.53 -19.41 -15.20
N ALA A 607 -22.05 -20.36 -14.44
CA ALA A 607 -21.69 -21.77 -14.50
C ALA A 607 -21.73 -22.35 -15.93
N GLU A 608 -22.73 -21.96 -16.74
CA GLU A 608 -22.93 -22.46 -18.11
C GLU A 608 -21.90 -21.96 -19.13
N LYS A 609 -21.03 -21.00 -18.75
CA LYS A 609 -19.91 -20.53 -19.58
C LYS A 609 -18.59 -21.24 -19.27
N ILE A 610 -18.61 -22.18 -18.32
CA ILE A 610 -17.43 -22.92 -17.85
C ILE A 610 -17.57 -24.38 -18.28
N GLU A 611 -16.49 -24.92 -18.85
CA GLU A 611 -16.43 -26.33 -19.25
C GLU A 611 -16.27 -27.23 -18.03
N ALA A 612 -15.29 -26.93 -17.18
CA ALA A 612 -15.09 -27.64 -15.92
C ALA A 612 -14.37 -26.80 -14.88
N ILE A 613 -14.66 -27.12 -13.62
CA ILE A 613 -13.94 -26.63 -12.44
C ILE A 613 -12.99 -27.74 -11.98
N ILE A 614 -11.71 -27.41 -11.87
CA ILE A 614 -10.66 -28.37 -11.49
C ILE A 614 -10.10 -27.96 -10.14
N THR A 615 -10.17 -28.90 -9.19
CA THR A 615 -9.73 -28.75 -7.81
C THR A 615 -8.82 -29.91 -7.40
N GLU A 616 -8.31 -29.86 -6.17
CA GLU A 616 -7.58 -30.96 -5.55
C GLU A 616 -8.45 -32.21 -5.31
N LYS A 617 -9.77 -32.09 -5.44
CA LYS A 617 -10.72 -33.22 -5.35
C LYS A 617 -11.05 -33.84 -6.71
N GLY A 618 -10.56 -33.26 -7.81
CA GLY A 618 -10.82 -33.72 -9.18
C GLY A 618 -11.33 -32.63 -10.12
N SER A 619 -11.83 -33.07 -11.28
CA SER A 619 -12.51 -32.24 -12.28
C SER A 619 -14.01 -32.44 -12.15
N ILE A 620 -14.79 -31.36 -12.15
CA ILE A 620 -16.25 -31.42 -12.01
C ILE A 620 -16.96 -30.45 -12.97
N GLU A 621 -18.17 -30.81 -13.38
CA GLU A 621 -19.06 -29.88 -14.07
C GLU A 621 -19.48 -28.74 -13.11
N PRO A 622 -19.58 -27.48 -13.59
CA PRO A 622 -19.88 -26.34 -12.74
C PRO A 622 -21.16 -26.49 -11.90
N SER A 623 -22.24 -27.03 -12.49
CA SER A 623 -23.52 -27.27 -11.80
C SER A 623 -23.41 -28.20 -10.58
N ASN A 624 -22.36 -29.00 -10.53
CA ASN A 624 -22.07 -29.96 -9.46
C ASN A 624 -21.04 -29.44 -8.44
N ALA A 625 -20.67 -28.16 -8.48
CA ALA A 625 -19.66 -27.57 -7.58
C ALA A 625 -19.94 -27.84 -6.09
N TYR A 626 -21.21 -27.90 -5.68
CA TYR A 626 -21.60 -28.24 -4.31
C TYR A 626 -21.06 -29.59 -3.80
N LEU A 627 -20.78 -30.56 -4.69
CA LEU A 627 -20.18 -31.85 -4.30
C LEU A 627 -18.75 -31.70 -3.80
N PHE A 628 -18.04 -30.67 -4.25
CA PHE A 628 -16.68 -30.36 -3.81
C PHE A 628 -16.63 -29.37 -2.65
N GLU A 629 -17.77 -28.82 -2.21
CA GLU A 629 -17.82 -28.03 -0.98
C GLU A 629 -17.42 -28.88 0.22
N ASN A 630 -16.42 -28.44 0.98
CA ASN A 630 -16.06 -29.08 2.24
C ASN A 630 -16.87 -28.46 3.41
N LYS A 631 -18.08 -28.98 3.66
CA LYS A 631 -18.94 -28.48 4.75
C LYS A 631 -18.39 -28.76 6.15
N ASN A 632 -17.71 -29.90 6.33
CA ASN A 632 -17.16 -30.33 7.62
C ASN A 632 -15.64 -30.08 7.71
N TRP A 633 -15.13 -29.10 6.96
CA TRP A 633 -13.69 -28.83 6.90
C TRP A 633 -13.09 -28.53 8.27
N LEU A 634 -13.83 -27.81 9.13
CA LEU A 634 -13.36 -27.49 10.47
C LEU A 634 -13.28 -28.74 11.34
N ASP A 635 -14.31 -29.58 11.34
CA ASP A 635 -14.32 -30.84 12.10
C ASP A 635 -13.19 -31.77 11.64
N GLN A 636 -12.93 -31.84 10.33
CA GLN A 636 -11.81 -32.62 9.77
C GLN A 636 -10.44 -32.11 10.25
N LEU A 637 -10.27 -30.80 10.37
CA LEU A 637 -9.01 -30.22 10.88
C LEU A 637 -8.90 -30.36 12.40
N MET A 638 -10.00 -30.31 13.14
CA MET A 638 -10.03 -30.51 14.59
C MET A 638 -9.91 -31.99 15.01
N ALA A 639 -10.31 -32.93 14.14
CA ALA A 639 -10.15 -34.36 14.39
C ALA A 639 -8.65 -34.73 14.51
N ASN A 640 -8.30 -35.54 15.52
CA ASN A 640 -6.93 -35.89 15.87
C ASN A 640 -6.17 -36.56 14.73
#